data_AF-A0A5J5B1M8-F1
#
_entry.id   AF-A0A5J5B1M8-F1
#
_cell.length_a   1.000
_cell.length_b   1.000
_cell.length_c   1.000
_cell.angle_alpha   90.00
_cell.angle_beta   90.00
_cell.angle_gamma   90.00
#
_symmetry.space_group_name_H-M   'P 1'
#
loop_
_entity.id
_entity.type
_entity.pdbx_description
1 polymer ?
#
loop_
_entity_poly.entity_id
_entity_poly.type
_entity_poly.pdbx_seq_one_letter_code
_entity_poly.pdbx_strand_id
1 'polypeptide(L)'
;MDTVERRPFYLYSKPQITRNVEAYRDALEGLNSIIGYAIKANNNLKILEHLRKLGCGAVLVSGNELRLALCAGFDPTRCIFNGNGKLLEDLVLAAQEGVFVNIDSEFDLDNIVAAARIAGKKVNVLLRINPDVDPQVHPYVATGNKSSKFGIRNEKLQWFLDAVKAHPDELKLVGAHCHLGSTITKVDIFRDAAVLMVNYIDEIRAQGFEIDYLNIGGGLGIDYYHTGAVLPTPRDLIDTVRELVLSRNLNLIIEPGRSLIANTCCLVNHVTGVKTNGTTNFIVIDGSMAELIRPSLYGAYQHIELVSPSPPDAEVSTFDVVGPVCESADFLGKDRELPTPETGAGLVVHDAGAYCMSMASTYNLKMRPPEYWVEEDGSVRGLNFAIVFVPSASVCPGYCILLGPLYSSIVMAGDILTNLPNGGVNTHPDPQRTYQVVVATTRDMGIGKDGKLPWRLPSDLKFFKDVTVTTSDPVKKNAVIMGRKTWESIPLEHRPLSGRLNVVLTRSGSFDIATAENVVICGSMASALELLAASPYCLSIDKVFVIGGGQILREALNAPGCDAIHITEIETDIECDTFIPAVDASVFQPWYSSFPLVENNIRYSFTTYVRVRNPIDEPLGQTNGLMSENGSDSAKFEVKKFSFLPKMIFEKHEEYLYLRLVQDIISNGAHKDDRTGTGTLSKFGCQMRFNLRKSFPLLTTKKVFWRGVVEELLWFISGSTNAKVLQEKGIHIWDGNASRDYLDSIGLVDREESDLGPIYGFQWRHFGARYTDMHADYTGQGFDQLLDVIGKIKNTPDDRRIILSAWNPSDLKLMALPPCHMFAQFYVANGELSCQMYQRSADMGLGVPFNIASYSLLTCMIAHVCDLVPGDFVHVIGDAHVYSTHVRSLHEQLRKLPKPFPILKINPQKKDIDSFEAADFELIAISDLNFEAQPTGGTKSCINKRTTRRILLKSHCICRNRESLGSR
;
A
#
# COMPACT_ATOMS: atom_id res chain seq x y z
N MET A 1 -28.29 -21.94 -21.79
CA MET A 1 -27.16 -22.48 -20.99
C MET A 1 -26.24 -23.35 -21.84
N ASP A 2 -26.75 -24.05 -22.86
CA ASP A 2 -26.00 -25.05 -23.65
C ASP A 2 -25.05 -24.48 -24.71
N THR A 3 -25.07 -23.16 -24.93
CA THR A 3 -24.33 -22.48 -26.01
C THR A 3 -23.16 -21.62 -25.50
N VAL A 4 -22.94 -21.57 -24.18
CA VAL A 4 -21.98 -20.66 -23.55
C VAL A 4 -20.75 -21.42 -23.04
N GLU A 5 -19.57 -20.95 -23.43
CA GLU A 5 -18.30 -21.67 -23.25
C GLU A 5 -17.81 -21.72 -21.79
N ARG A 6 -18.17 -20.74 -20.95
CA ARG A 6 -17.67 -20.61 -19.57
C ARG A 6 -18.70 -20.01 -18.61
N ARG A 7 -18.73 -20.50 -17.37
CA ARG A 7 -19.63 -20.11 -16.26
C ARG A 7 -18.85 -19.67 -15.00
N PRO A 8 -19.46 -18.85 -14.10
CA PRO A 8 -20.72 -18.12 -14.28
C PRO A 8 -20.59 -17.02 -15.37
N PHE A 9 -21.70 -16.49 -15.87
CA PHE A 9 -21.68 -15.45 -16.92
C PHE A 9 -22.79 -14.41 -16.78
N TYR A 10 -22.54 -13.20 -17.28
CA TYR A 10 -23.56 -12.15 -17.38
C TYR A 10 -24.32 -12.26 -18.70
N LEU A 11 -25.65 -12.18 -18.63
CA LEU A 11 -26.53 -12.19 -19.79
C LEU A 11 -27.40 -10.93 -19.82
N TYR A 12 -27.13 -10.05 -20.76
CA TYR A 12 -27.84 -8.79 -21.00
C TYR A 12 -28.97 -8.97 -22.04
N SER A 13 -30.06 -8.23 -21.89
CA SER A 13 -31.12 -8.09 -22.88
C SER A 13 -30.93 -6.76 -23.61
N LYS A 14 -30.39 -6.82 -24.84
CA LYS A 14 -30.22 -5.63 -25.67
C LYS A 14 -31.57 -4.95 -26.00
N PRO A 15 -32.67 -5.69 -26.29
CA PRO A 15 -33.99 -5.07 -26.47
C PRO A 15 -34.45 -4.31 -25.24
N GLN A 16 -34.20 -4.82 -24.03
CA GLN A 16 -34.58 -4.12 -22.80
C GLN A 16 -33.75 -2.83 -22.60
N ILE A 17 -32.45 -2.85 -22.93
CA ILE A 17 -31.62 -1.62 -22.93
C ILE A 17 -32.23 -0.58 -23.86
N THR A 18 -32.59 -0.97 -25.08
CA THR A 18 -33.23 -0.07 -26.05
C THR A 18 -34.53 0.51 -25.49
N ARG A 19 -35.46 -0.34 -25.01
CA ARG A 19 -36.73 0.12 -24.43
C ARG A 19 -36.55 1.09 -23.26
N ASN A 20 -35.57 0.84 -22.39
CA ASN A 20 -35.29 1.73 -21.27
C ASN A 20 -34.85 3.12 -21.75
N VAL A 21 -33.97 3.20 -22.75
CA VAL A 21 -33.54 4.49 -23.32
C VAL A 21 -34.68 5.19 -24.05
N GLU A 22 -35.48 4.44 -24.82
CA GLU A 22 -36.63 4.99 -25.54
C GLU A 22 -37.67 5.57 -24.59
N ALA A 23 -37.96 4.92 -23.46
CA ALA A 23 -38.88 5.46 -22.46
C ALA A 23 -38.44 6.84 -21.94
N TYR A 24 -37.14 7.06 -21.73
CA TYR A 24 -36.60 8.38 -21.37
C TYR A 24 -36.63 9.36 -22.55
N ARG A 25 -36.27 8.93 -23.76
CA ARG A 25 -36.32 9.77 -24.97
C ARG A 25 -37.73 10.28 -25.21
N ASP A 26 -38.71 9.38 -25.16
CA ASP A 26 -40.11 9.72 -25.36
C ASP A 26 -40.58 10.65 -24.23
N ALA A 27 -40.20 10.38 -22.98
CA ALA A 27 -40.45 11.28 -21.84
C ALA A 27 -39.92 12.69 -22.07
N LEU A 28 -38.77 12.83 -22.72
CA LEU A 28 -38.11 14.10 -23.00
C LEU A 28 -38.59 14.80 -24.28
N GLU A 29 -39.55 14.24 -25.01
CA GLU A 29 -40.09 14.85 -26.22
C GLU A 29 -40.54 16.31 -25.97
N GLY A 30 -40.15 17.22 -26.86
CA GLY A 30 -40.39 18.66 -26.72
C GLY A 30 -39.41 19.41 -25.81
N LEU A 31 -38.43 18.74 -25.19
CA LEU A 31 -37.36 19.36 -24.40
C LEU A 31 -36.00 19.20 -25.07
N ASN A 32 -35.20 20.26 -25.06
CA ASN A 32 -33.77 20.14 -25.37
C ASN A 32 -33.07 19.44 -24.20
N SER A 33 -32.47 18.28 -24.45
CA SER A 33 -31.99 17.44 -23.35
C SER A 33 -30.78 16.55 -23.67
N ILE A 34 -30.12 16.12 -22.60
CA ILE A 34 -29.04 15.13 -22.60
C ILE A 34 -29.40 14.01 -21.63
N ILE A 35 -29.49 12.79 -22.17
CA ILE A 35 -29.52 11.56 -21.37
C ILE A 35 -28.07 11.16 -21.11
N GLY A 36 -27.52 11.53 -19.96
CA GLY A 36 -26.15 11.23 -19.55
C GLY A 36 -26.03 9.85 -18.93
N TYR A 37 -25.46 8.88 -19.66
CA TYR A 37 -25.24 7.55 -19.13
C TYR A 37 -23.99 7.51 -18.24
N ALA A 38 -24.16 7.14 -16.96
CA ALA A 38 -23.03 6.98 -16.05
C ALA A 38 -22.20 5.75 -16.40
N ILE A 39 -20.99 5.96 -16.92
CA ILE A 39 -20.09 4.89 -17.40
C ILE A 39 -19.81 3.86 -16.29
N LYS A 40 -19.66 4.30 -15.04
CA LYS A 40 -19.48 3.42 -13.88
C LYS A 40 -20.62 2.42 -13.64
N ALA A 41 -21.84 2.69 -14.15
CA ALA A 41 -22.97 1.78 -14.01
C ALA A 41 -22.73 0.49 -14.78
N ASN A 42 -22.27 0.58 -16.02
CA ASN A 42 -21.73 -0.54 -16.80
C ASN A 42 -20.78 0.01 -17.87
N ASN A 43 -19.52 -0.43 -17.83
CA ASN A 43 -18.45 0.08 -18.69
C ASN A 43 -18.09 -0.88 -19.83
N ASN A 44 -18.95 -1.83 -20.18
CA ASN A 44 -18.73 -2.69 -21.34
C ASN A 44 -18.79 -1.88 -22.65
N LEU A 45 -17.73 -1.92 -23.45
CA LEU A 45 -17.61 -1.11 -24.68
C LEU A 45 -18.79 -1.31 -25.65
N LYS A 46 -19.30 -2.53 -25.81
CA LYS A 46 -20.40 -2.82 -26.76
C LYS A 46 -21.74 -2.28 -26.28
N ILE A 47 -21.97 -2.30 -24.97
CA ILE A 47 -23.13 -1.64 -24.35
C ILE A 47 -23.02 -0.12 -24.55
N LEU A 48 -21.84 0.45 -24.31
CA LEU A 48 -21.57 1.87 -24.51
C LEU A 48 -21.76 2.30 -25.98
N GLU A 49 -21.24 1.54 -26.95
CA GLU A 49 -21.45 1.77 -28.38
C GLU A 49 -22.94 1.79 -28.75
N HIS A 50 -23.74 0.89 -28.14
CA HIS A 50 -25.19 0.79 -28.36
C HIS A 50 -25.94 1.97 -27.75
N LEU A 51 -25.66 2.32 -26.49
CA LEU A 51 -26.24 3.51 -25.83
C LEU A 51 -25.94 4.79 -26.61
N ARG A 52 -24.72 4.92 -27.15
CA ARG A 52 -24.35 6.03 -28.03
C ARG A 52 -25.15 6.03 -29.34
N LYS A 53 -25.45 4.87 -29.96
CA LYS A 53 -26.33 4.82 -31.15
C LYS A 53 -27.73 5.34 -30.86
N LEU A 54 -28.20 5.15 -29.62
CA LEU A 54 -29.50 5.62 -29.15
C LEU A 54 -29.50 7.11 -28.74
N GLY A 55 -28.36 7.81 -28.86
CA GLY A 55 -28.26 9.26 -28.65
C GLY A 55 -27.88 9.70 -27.22
N CYS A 56 -27.47 8.75 -26.36
CA CYS A 56 -27.00 9.08 -25.01
C CYS A 56 -25.69 9.88 -25.04
N GLY A 57 -25.56 10.80 -24.07
CA GLY A 57 -24.27 11.35 -23.63
C GLY A 57 -23.63 10.45 -22.57
N ALA A 58 -22.47 10.84 -22.03
CA ALA A 58 -21.78 10.08 -20.99
C ALA A 58 -21.54 10.92 -19.73
N VAL A 59 -21.64 10.29 -18.57
CA VAL A 59 -21.29 10.88 -17.27
C VAL A 59 -20.07 10.13 -16.74
N LEU A 60 -19.05 10.90 -16.40
CA LEU A 60 -17.66 10.47 -16.20
C LEU A 60 -17.18 10.89 -14.82
N VAL A 61 -16.33 10.10 -14.18
CA VAL A 61 -15.67 10.49 -12.91
C VAL A 61 -14.14 10.34 -12.93
N SER A 62 -13.57 9.91 -14.07
CA SER A 62 -12.13 9.78 -14.27
C SER A 62 -11.75 9.97 -15.74
N GLY A 63 -10.48 10.27 -16.02
CA GLY A 63 -9.96 10.37 -17.38
C GLY A 63 -10.02 9.04 -18.14
N ASN A 64 -9.95 7.90 -17.45
CA ASN A 64 -10.11 6.58 -18.09
C ASN A 64 -11.53 6.35 -18.58
N GLU A 65 -12.55 6.81 -17.84
CA GLU A 65 -13.92 6.78 -18.31
C GLU A 65 -14.11 7.70 -19.53
N LEU A 66 -13.48 8.88 -19.54
CA LEU A 66 -13.49 9.78 -20.70
C LEU A 66 -12.88 9.09 -21.93
N ARG A 67 -11.71 8.46 -21.79
CA ARG A 67 -11.07 7.72 -22.89
C ARG A 67 -11.94 6.59 -23.42
N LEU A 68 -12.61 5.86 -22.52
CA LEU A 68 -13.52 4.80 -22.90
C LEU A 68 -14.76 5.35 -23.63
N ALA A 69 -15.32 6.47 -23.17
CA ALA A 69 -16.44 7.14 -23.84
C ALA A 69 -16.05 7.63 -25.24
N LEU A 70 -14.88 8.24 -25.39
CA LEU A 70 -14.34 8.64 -26.71
C LEU A 70 -14.13 7.42 -27.62
N CYS A 71 -13.59 6.32 -27.08
CA CYS A 71 -13.42 5.06 -27.82
C CYS A 71 -14.77 4.47 -28.28
N ALA A 72 -15.82 4.58 -27.47
CA ALA A 72 -17.17 4.17 -27.83
C ALA A 72 -17.86 5.14 -28.83
N GLY A 73 -17.22 6.27 -29.13
CA GLY A 73 -17.69 7.28 -30.07
C GLY A 73 -18.72 8.24 -29.49
N PHE A 74 -18.73 8.46 -28.17
CA PHE A 74 -19.55 9.50 -27.56
C PHE A 74 -19.09 10.89 -28.01
N ASP A 75 -20.05 11.78 -28.22
CA ASP A 75 -19.78 13.20 -28.45
C ASP A 75 -19.30 13.83 -27.14
N PRO A 76 -18.05 14.33 -27.07
CA PRO A 76 -17.52 14.91 -25.83
C PRO A 76 -18.29 16.16 -25.39
N THR A 77 -18.95 16.88 -26.31
CA THR A 77 -19.79 18.04 -25.96
C THR A 77 -21.12 17.66 -25.30
N ARG A 78 -21.44 16.36 -25.28
CA ARG A 78 -22.57 15.77 -24.54
C ARG A 78 -22.09 14.95 -23.34
N CYS A 79 -20.80 15.05 -22.98
CA CYS A 79 -20.23 14.38 -21.82
C CYS A 79 -20.14 15.32 -20.62
N ILE A 80 -20.33 14.78 -19.41
CA ILE A 80 -20.30 15.51 -18.15
C ILE A 80 -19.29 14.84 -17.20
N PHE A 81 -18.29 15.60 -16.75
CA PHE A 81 -17.28 15.17 -15.81
C PHE A 81 -17.67 15.55 -14.38
N ASN A 82 -18.06 14.51 -13.63
CA ASN A 82 -18.51 14.51 -12.25
C ASN A 82 -17.39 14.06 -11.28
N GLY A 83 -17.77 13.87 -10.01
CA GLY A 83 -16.90 13.38 -8.95
C GLY A 83 -16.37 14.50 -8.04
N ASN A 84 -15.85 14.11 -6.89
CA ASN A 84 -15.14 14.98 -5.95
C ASN A 84 -13.64 14.65 -6.05
N GLY A 85 -12.74 15.64 -6.01
CA GLY A 85 -11.31 15.33 -6.09
C GLY A 85 -10.78 15.14 -7.50
N LYS A 86 -11.23 15.95 -8.47
CA LYS A 86 -10.86 15.76 -9.88
C LYS A 86 -9.38 16.05 -10.07
N LEU A 87 -8.65 15.08 -10.65
CA LEU A 87 -7.22 15.21 -10.90
C LEU A 87 -6.96 16.19 -12.05
N LEU A 88 -5.91 16.99 -11.94
CA LEU A 88 -5.54 17.98 -12.96
C LEU A 88 -5.34 17.32 -14.34
N GLU A 89 -4.66 16.18 -14.41
CA GLU A 89 -4.40 15.46 -15.67
C GLU A 89 -5.67 14.98 -16.38
N ASP A 90 -6.67 14.54 -15.62
CA ASP A 90 -7.98 14.14 -16.15
C ASP A 90 -8.76 15.35 -16.66
N LEU A 91 -8.68 16.47 -15.93
CA LEU A 91 -9.31 17.73 -16.30
C LEU A 91 -8.68 18.37 -17.54
N VAL A 92 -7.36 18.22 -17.74
CA VAL A 92 -6.68 18.67 -18.96
C VAL A 92 -7.27 17.95 -20.17
N LEU A 93 -7.47 16.63 -20.10
CA LEU A 93 -8.14 15.88 -21.16
C LEU A 93 -9.58 16.35 -21.37
N ALA A 94 -10.35 16.51 -20.29
CA ALA A 94 -11.73 17.00 -20.37
C ALA A 94 -11.82 18.38 -21.05
N ALA A 95 -10.91 19.30 -20.70
CA ALA A 95 -10.82 20.62 -21.29
C ALA A 95 -10.42 20.58 -22.78
N GLN A 96 -9.47 19.70 -23.15
CA GLN A 96 -9.05 19.51 -24.54
C GLN A 96 -10.20 19.05 -25.44
N GLU A 97 -11.04 18.14 -24.94
CA GLU A 97 -12.14 17.54 -25.69
C GLU A 97 -13.44 18.36 -25.63
N GLY A 98 -13.53 19.38 -24.77
CA GLY A 98 -14.72 20.23 -24.64
C GLY A 98 -15.85 19.61 -23.81
N VAL A 99 -15.50 18.77 -22.84
CA VAL A 99 -16.42 18.11 -21.91
C VAL A 99 -16.96 19.12 -20.89
N PHE A 100 -18.23 19.00 -20.50
CA PHE A 100 -18.78 19.78 -19.39
C PHE A 100 -18.16 19.33 -18.07
N VAL A 101 -17.72 20.27 -17.22
CA VAL A 101 -17.10 19.91 -15.94
C VAL A 101 -17.87 20.51 -14.78
N ASN A 102 -18.23 19.68 -13.80
CA ASN A 102 -18.90 20.16 -12.61
C ASN A 102 -17.90 20.68 -11.56
N ILE A 103 -18.09 21.90 -11.10
CA ILE A 103 -17.38 22.45 -9.93
C ILE A 103 -18.06 21.90 -8.68
N ASP A 104 -17.30 21.13 -7.89
CA ASP A 104 -17.78 20.47 -6.67
C ASP A 104 -17.21 21.12 -5.39
N SER A 105 -16.05 21.78 -5.51
CA SER A 105 -15.29 22.37 -4.40
C SER A 105 -14.33 23.47 -4.89
N GLU A 106 -13.72 24.20 -3.96
CA GLU A 106 -12.75 25.25 -4.26
C GLU A 106 -11.51 24.73 -4.99
N PHE A 107 -10.96 23.59 -4.55
CA PHE A 107 -9.79 23.02 -5.21
C PHE A 107 -10.14 22.40 -6.58
N ASP A 108 -11.38 21.94 -6.78
CA ASP A 108 -11.84 21.50 -8.11
C ASP A 108 -11.89 22.71 -9.06
N LEU A 109 -12.38 23.87 -8.60
CA LEU A 109 -12.35 25.12 -9.39
C LEU A 109 -10.90 25.46 -9.81
N ASP A 110 -9.96 25.47 -8.85
CA ASP A 110 -8.55 25.76 -9.12
C ASP A 110 -7.95 24.79 -10.15
N ASN A 111 -8.24 23.50 -10.03
CA ASN A 111 -7.78 22.50 -10.99
C ASN A 111 -8.40 22.68 -12.37
N ILE A 112 -9.67 23.08 -12.46
CA ILE A 112 -10.34 23.34 -13.75
C ILE A 112 -9.72 24.57 -14.44
N VAL A 113 -9.45 25.64 -13.70
CA VAL A 113 -8.76 26.84 -14.22
C VAL A 113 -7.36 26.47 -14.73
N ALA A 114 -6.60 25.70 -13.95
CA ALA A 114 -5.30 25.21 -14.38
C ALA A 114 -5.39 24.33 -15.64
N ALA A 115 -6.37 23.43 -15.70
CA ALA A 115 -6.61 22.57 -16.86
C ALA A 115 -6.97 23.38 -18.11
N ALA A 116 -7.82 24.40 -17.99
CA ALA A 116 -8.19 25.30 -19.07
C ALA A 116 -6.97 26.01 -19.66
N ARG A 117 -6.07 26.52 -18.80
CA ARG A 117 -4.82 27.17 -19.20
C ARG A 117 -3.88 26.21 -19.92
N ILE A 118 -3.71 25.00 -19.39
CA ILE A 118 -2.84 23.98 -19.99
C ILE A 118 -3.40 23.53 -21.35
N ALA A 119 -4.72 23.34 -21.44
CA ALA A 119 -5.39 22.96 -22.68
C ALA A 119 -5.47 24.10 -23.70
N GLY A 120 -5.27 25.35 -23.26
CA GLY A 120 -5.49 26.55 -24.07
C GLY A 120 -6.95 26.71 -24.52
N LYS A 121 -7.90 26.17 -23.74
CA LYS A 121 -9.33 26.15 -24.08
C LYS A 121 -10.18 26.53 -22.87
N LYS A 122 -11.21 27.34 -23.12
CA LYS A 122 -12.22 27.69 -22.12
C LYS A 122 -13.06 26.46 -21.78
N VAL A 123 -13.26 26.20 -20.49
CA VAL A 123 -14.03 25.06 -20.00
C VAL A 123 -15.46 25.49 -19.69
N ASN A 124 -16.42 24.76 -20.26
CA ASN A 124 -17.83 24.89 -19.91
C ASN A 124 -18.09 24.20 -18.57
N VAL A 125 -18.44 24.96 -17.55
CA VAL A 125 -18.62 24.47 -16.18
C VAL A 125 -20.06 24.57 -15.72
N LEU A 126 -20.46 23.65 -14.84
CA LEU A 126 -21.69 23.79 -14.06
C LEU A 126 -21.33 23.84 -12.56
N LEU A 127 -22.10 24.59 -11.78
CA LEU A 127 -21.98 24.57 -10.32
C LEU A 127 -22.81 23.41 -9.77
N ARG A 128 -22.17 22.45 -9.08
CA ARG A 128 -22.90 21.38 -8.40
C ARG A 128 -23.36 21.88 -7.04
N ILE A 129 -24.61 22.29 -6.93
CA ILE A 129 -25.23 22.83 -5.72
C ILE A 129 -25.90 21.70 -4.94
N ASN A 130 -25.72 21.69 -3.62
CA ASN A 130 -26.42 20.75 -2.74
C ASN A 130 -27.77 21.37 -2.29
N PRO A 131 -28.92 20.87 -2.78
CA PRO A 131 -30.21 21.50 -2.51
C PRO A 131 -30.72 21.30 -1.07
N ASP A 132 -30.02 20.52 -0.23
CA ASP A 132 -30.45 20.15 1.13
C ASP A 132 -31.82 19.46 1.18
N VAL A 133 -32.04 18.53 0.24
CA VAL A 133 -33.27 17.73 0.11
C VAL A 133 -32.94 16.28 0.47
N ASP A 134 -33.62 15.70 1.46
CA ASP A 134 -33.47 14.29 1.81
C ASP A 134 -34.09 13.39 0.73
N PRO A 135 -33.30 12.59 0.01
CA PRO A 135 -33.82 11.77 -1.08
C PRO A 135 -34.61 10.54 -0.60
N GLN A 136 -34.73 10.27 0.71
CA GLN A 136 -35.44 9.11 1.29
C GLN A 136 -35.00 7.76 0.68
N VAL A 137 -33.72 7.63 0.33
CA VAL A 137 -33.10 6.41 -0.20
C VAL A 137 -31.98 5.93 0.73
N HIS A 138 -31.44 4.74 0.48
CA HIS A 138 -30.38 4.16 1.31
C HIS A 138 -29.18 5.12 1.49
N PRO A 139 -28.58 5.25 2.70
CA PRO A 139 -27.53 6.25 2.98
C PRO A 139 -26.34 6.25 2.02
N TYR A 140 -25.92 5.07 1.53
CA TYR A 140 -24.82 4.92 0.56
C TYR A 140 -25.11 5.43 -0.87
N VAL A 141 -26.37 5.75 -1.21
CA VAL A 141 -26.77 6.31 -2.52
C VAL A 141 -27.42 7.69 -2.41
N ALA A 142 -27.58 8.20 -1.19
CA ALA A 142 -28.11 9.53 -0.91
C ALA A 142 -26.99 10.58 -1.08
N THR A 143 -27.15 11.53 -2.01
CA THR A 143 -26.11 12.53 -2.30
C THR A 143 -26.57 13.98 -2.08
N GLY A 144 -27.85 14.21 -1.78
CA GLY A 144 -28.48 15.55 -1.64
C GLY A 144 -28.62 16.08 -0.21
N ASN A 145 -28.02 15.41 0.78
CA ASN A 145 -28.13 15.73 2.20
C ASN A 145 -27.04 16.73 2.63
N LYS A 146 -27.28 17.58 3.63
CA LYS A 146 -26.29 18.56 4.16
C LYS A 146 -24.91 18.02 4.53
N SER A 147 -24.84 16.76 4.96
CA SER A 147 -23.58 16.06 5.33
C SER A 147 -22.89 15.37 4.15
N SER A 148 -23.45 15.47 2.95
CA SER A 148 -22.89 14.88 1.74
C SER A 148 -21.55 15.51 1.40
N LYS A 149 -20.57 14.68 1.03
CA LYS A 149 -19.26 15.14 0.54
C LYS A 149 -19.31 15.78 -0.86
N PHE A 150 -20.50 15.87 -1.44
CA PHE A 150 -20.74 16.21 -2.84
C PHE A 150 -21.48 17.54 -2.96
N GLY A 151 -20.97 18.38 -3.86
CA GLY A 151 -21.57 19.66 -4.19
C GLY A 151 -21.17 20.78 -3.23
N ILE A 152 -21.19 21.99 -3.76
CA ILE A 152 -20.96 23.21 -3.02
C ILE A 152 -22.14 23.47 -2.08
N ARG A 153 -21.83 24.00 -0.90
CA ARG A 153 -22.86 24.44 0.04
C ARG A 153 -23.51 25.73 -0.45
N ASN A 154 -24.82 25.85 -0.27
CA ASN A 154 -25.61 27.00 -0.72
C ASN A 154 -25.07 28.33 -0.16
N GLU A 155 -24.55 28.34 1.08
CA GLU A 155 -24.02 29.55 1.69
C GLU A 155 -22.73 30.06 1.01
N LYS A 156 -22.06 29.21 0.22
CA LYS A 156 -20.86 29.56 -0.56
C LYS A 156 -21.16 29.92 -2.02
N LEU A 157 -22.42 29.91 -2.44
CA LEU A 157 -22.79 30.17 -3.84
C LEU A 157 -22.15 31.48 -4.36
N GLN A 158 -22.27 32.57 -3.61
CA GLN A 158 -21.70 33.86 -4.01
C GLN A 158 -20.19 33.80 -4.23
N TRP A 159 -19.46 33.12 -3.35
CA TRP A 159 -18.01 32.96 -3.48
C TRP A 159 -17.63 32.28 -4.79
N PHE A 160 -18.35 31.22 -5.16
CA PHE A 160 -18.09 30.51 -6.43
C PHE A 160 -18.43 31.37 -7.65
N LEU A 161 -19.49 32.16 -7.58
CA LEU A 161 -19.85 33.08 -8.65
C LEU A 161 -18.80 34.18 -8.84
N ASP A 162 -18.29 34.75 -7.74
CA ASP A 162 -17.21 35.73 -7.79
C ASP A 162 -15.92 35.12 -8.33
N ALA A 163 -15.60 33.88 -7.93
CA ALA A 163 -14.41 33.17 -8.41
C ALA A 163 -14.50 32.82 -9.89
N VAL A 164 -15.67 32.40 -10.39
CA VAL A 164 -15.88 32.19 -11.83
C VAL A 164 -15.74 33.49 -12.61
N LYS A 165 -16.30 34.60 -12.11
CA LYS A 165 -16.15 35.94 -12.72
C LYS A 165 -14.69 36.40 -12.79
N ALA A 166 -13.86 35.98 -11.84
CA ALA A 166 -12.43 36.28 -11.84
C ALA A 166 -11.63 35.53 -12.91
N HIS A 167 -12.22 34.51 -13.56
CA HIS A 167 -11.57 33.67 -14.58
C HIS A 167 -12.37 33.61 -15.90
N PRO A 168 -12.68 34.77 -16.54
CA PRO A 168 -13.56 34.83 -17.70
C PRO A 168 -12.94 34.24 -18.96
N ASP A 169 -11.61 34.11 -19.04
CA ASP A 169 -10.90 33.54 -20.18
C ASP A 169 -10.80 32.01 -20.09
N GLU A 170 -10.74 31.48 -18.87
CA GLU A 170 -10.63 30.05 -18.60
C GLU A 170 -11.97 29.35 -18.44
N LEU A 171 -12.99 30.01 -17.90
CA LEU A 171 -14.27 29.39 -17.54
C LEU A 171 -15.45 30.02 -18.25
N LYS A 172 -16.43 29.19 -18.62
CA LYS A 172 -17.79 29.60 -18.97
C LYS A 172 -18.77 28.85 -18.09
N LEU A 173 -19.42 29.54 -17.16
CA LEU A 173 -20.51 28.95 -16.38
C LEU A 173 -21.75 28.82 -17.28
N VAL A 174 -22.17 27.59 -17.56
CA VAL A 174 -23.27 27.28 -18.48
C VAL A 174 -24.48 26.68 -17.79
N GLY A 175 -24.36 26.22 -16.53
CA GLY A 175 -25.41 25.47 -15.88
C GLY A 175 -25.29 25.35 -14.37
N ALA A 176 -26.37 24.85 -13.76
CA ALA A 176 -26.38 24.39 -12.39
C ALA A 176 -26.70 22.89 -12.35
N HIS A 177 -26.07 22.18 -11.41
CA HIS A 177 -26.23 20.74 -11.23
C HIS A 177 -26.65 20.44 -9.79
N CYS A 178 -27.59 19.53 -9.60
CA CYS A 178 -27.80 18.82 -8.35
C CYS A 178 -27.86 17.32 -8.62
N HIS A 179 -27.52 16.51 -7.63
CA HIS A 179 -27.65 15.06 -7.74
C HIS A 179 -28.32 14.51 -6.48
N LEU A 180 -29.54 14.04 -6.62
CA LEU A 180 -30.34 13.55 -5.49
C LEU A 180 -29.93 12.15 -5.04
N GLY A 181 -29.47 11.31 -5.98
CA GLY A 181 -29.05 9.94 -5.69
C GLY A 181 -29.51 8.98 -6.78
N SER A 182 -29.66 7.71 -6.44
CA SER A 182 -30.22 6.68 -7.31
C SER A 182 -31.32 5.94 -6.54
N THR A 183 -32.12 5.11 -7.23
CA THR A 183 -33.20 4.31 -6.64
C THR A 183 -34.35 5.14 -6.04
N ILE A 184 -34.61 6.32 -6.62
CA ILE A 184 -35.69 7.20 -6.16
C ILE A 184 -37.03 6.62 -6.62
N THR A 185 -37.97 6.47 -5.69
CA THR A 185 -39.30 5.89 -5.92
C THR A 185 -40.43 6.91 -5.86
N LYS A 186 -40.13 8.18 -5.54
CA LYS A 186 -41.09 9.28 -5.45
C LYS A 186 -40.66 10.43 -6.35
N VAL A 187 -41.50 10.81 -7.31
CA VAL A 187 -41.17 11.85 -8.29
C VAL A 187 -41.22 13.26 -7.70
N ASP A 188 -41.99 13.49 -6.63
CA ASP A 188 -42.08 14.79 -5.97
C ASP A 188 -40.73 15.30 -5.46
N ILE A 189 -39.80 14.41 -5.12
CA ILE A 189 -38.44 14.77 -4.69
C ILE A 189 -37.67 15.47 -5.84
N PHE A 190 -37.88 15.03 -7.09
CA PHE A 190 -37.30 15.70 -8.25
C PHE A 190 -37.91 17.08 -8.47
N ARG A 191 -39.23 17.21 -8.26
CA ARG A 191 -39.93 18.49 -8.35
C ARG A 191 -39.39 19.49 -7.32
N ASP A 192 -39.32 19.09 -6.06
CA ASP A 192 -38.88 19.96 -4.96
C ASP A 192 -37.44 20.44 -5.18
N ALA A 193 -36.55 19.53 -5.58
CA ALA A 193 -35.19 19.88 -5.95
C ALA A 193 -35.13 20.79 -7.18
N ALA A 194 -35.92 20.51 -8.22
CA ALA A 194 -35.95 21.34 -9.42
C ALA A 194 -36.45 22.76 -9.12
N VAL A 195 -37.46 22.92 -8.25
CA VAL A 195 -37.95 24.24 -7.81
C VAL A 195 -36.84 25.04 -7.13
N LEU A 196 -36.08 24.42 -6.20
CA LEU A 196 -34.95 25.08 -5.56
C LEU A 196 -33.86 25.45 -6.57
N MET A 197 -33.53 24.53 -7.48
CA MET A 197 -32.47 24.74 -8.46
C MET A 197 -32.82 25.83 -9.48
N VAL A 198 -34.09 25.94 -9.93
CA VAL A 198 -34.47 27.04 -10.82
C VAL A 198 -34.43 28.39 -10.12
N ASN A 199 -34.74 28.46 -8.83
CA ASN A 199 -34.57 29.69 -8.05
C ASN A 199 -33.09 30.11 -7.98
N TYR A 200 -32.18 29.16 -7.73
CA TYR A 200 -30.73 29.44 -7.80
C TYR A 200 -30.29 29.86 -9.20
N ILE A 201 -30.83 29.26 -10.26
CA ILE A 201 -30.55 29.67 -11.64
C ILE A 201 -31.01 31.12 -11.87
N ASP A 202 -32.18 31.49 -11.39
CA ASP A 202 -32.72 32.86 -11.51
C ASP A 202 -31.82 33.85 -10.73
N GLU A 203 -31.34 33.48 -9.54
CA GLU A 203 -30.35 34.26 -8.76
C GLU A 203 -29.01 34.41 -9.51
N ILE A 204 -28.50 33.34 -10.11
CA ILE A 204 -27.25 33.35 -10.87
C ILE A 204 -27.38 34.22 -12.13
N ARG A 205 -28.51 34.13 -12.85
CA ARG A 205 -28.82 34.98 -14.02
C ARG A 205 -28.91 36.45 -13.64
N ALA A 206 -29.51 36.79 -12.49
CA ALA A 206 -29.56 38.16 -11.97
C ALA A 206 -28.16 38.77 -11.74
N GLN A 207 -27.14 37.93 -11.58
CA GLN A 207 -25.73 38.36 -11.46
C GLN A 207 -25.00 38.52 -12.80
N GLY A 208 -25.70 38.35 -13.92
CA GLY A 208 -25.17 38.57 -15.28
C GLY A 208 -24.59 37.33 -15.96
N PHE A 209 -24.82 36.12 -15.44
CA PHE A 209 -24.41 34.88 -16.11
C PHE A 209 -25.44 34.38 -17.10
N GLU A 210 -24.98 33.83 -18.23
CA GLU A 210 -25.80 33.12 -19.20
C GLU A 210 -25.90 31.64 -18.81
N ILE A 211 -27.00 31.27 -18.15
CA ILE A 211 -27.26 29.89 -17.70
C ILE A 211 -28.27 29.23 -18.62
N ASP A 212 -27.85 28.16 -19.27
CA ASP A 212 -28.66 27.41 -20.24
C ASP A 212 -29.02 26.01 -19.76
N TYR A 213 -28.29 25.44 -18.79
CA TYR A 213 -28.46 24.04 -18.38
C TYR A 213 -28.92 23.88 -16.94
N LEU A 214 -29.91 23.00 -16.75
CA LEU A 214 -30.25 22.41 -15.46
C LEU A 214 -29.93 20.91 -15.51
N ASN A 215 -28.99 20.47 -14.69
CA ASN A 215 -28.72 19.05 -14.47
C ASN A 215 -29.33 18.61 -13.14
N ILE A 216 -30.30 17.69 -13.19
CA ILE A 216 -30.99 17.17 -12.00
C ILE A 216 -30.41 15.83 -11.50
N GLY A 217 -29.33 15.35 -12.13
CA GLY A 217 -28.59 14.18 -11.70
C GLY A 217 -29.36 12.88 -11.87
N GLY A 218 -29.24 11.98 -10.88
CA GLY A 218 -29.56 10.56 -11.01
C GLY A 218 -31.03 10.19 -11.28
N GLY A 219 -31.31 8.88 -11.25
CA GLY A 219 -32.52 8.30 -11.85
C GLY A 219 -33.40 7.46 -10.92
N LEU A 220 -34.52 7.04 -11.50
CA LEU A 220 -35.57 6.22 -10.89
C LEU A 220 -35.07 4.87 -10.39
N GLY A 221 -35.80 4.29 -9.44
CA GLY A 221 -35.61 2.91 -9.00
C GLY A 221 -36.11 1.87 -10.01
N ILE A 222 -35.75 0.61 -9.73
CA ILE A 222 -36.32 -0.57 -10.40
C ILE A 222 -36.84 -1.53 -9.32
N ASP A 223 -37.72 -2.45 -9.70
CA ASP A 223 -38.29 -3.44 -8.78
C ASP A 223 -37.31 -4.61 -8.56
N TYR A 224 -36.29 -4.39 -7.72
CA TYR A 224 -35.32 -5.43 -7.35
C TYR A 224 -35.97 -6.63 -6.62
N TYR A 225 -37.18 -6.47 -6.08
CA TYR A 225 -37.87 -7.51 -5.32
C TYR A 225 -38.79 -8.36 -6.19
N HIS A 226 -39.04 -7.96 -7.44
CA HIS A 226 -39.94 -8.65 -8.38
C HIS A 226 -41.33 -8.87 -7.79
N THR A 227 -41.83 -7.85 -7.08
CA THR A 227 -43.15 -7.88 -6.42
C THR A 227 -44.26 -7.33 -7.31
N GLY A 228 -43.92 -6.84 -8.49
CA GLY A 228 -44.84 -6.08 -9.35
C GLY A 228 -45.06 -4.67 -8.81
N ALA A 229 -44.06 -4.10 -8.12
CA ALA A 229 -44.16 -2.76 -7.56
C ALA A 229 -44.40 -1.73 -8.67
N VAL A 230 -45.46 -0.92 -8.50
CA VAL A 230 -45.73 0.21 -9.41
C VAL A 230 -44.76 1.33 -9.06
N LEU A 231 -43.68 1.43 -9.81
CA LEU A 231 -42.68 2.48 -9.69
C LEU A 231 -42.96 3.61 -10.69
N PRO A 232 -42.55 4.86 -10.38
CA PRO A 232 -42.74 5.95 -11.32
C PRO A 232 -42.00 5.70 -12.63
N THR A 233 -42.60 6.12 -13.72
CA THR A 233 -42.04 6.04 -15.07
C THR A 233 -41.14 7.24 -15.37
N PRO A 234 -40.28 7.16 -16.40
CA PRO A 234 -39.55 8.33 -16.90
C PRO A 234 -40.47 9.51 -17.23
N ARG A 235 -41.69 9.25 -17.74
CA ARG A 235 -42.68 10.28 -18.02
C ARG A 235 -43.11 10.99 -16.74
N ASP A 236 -43.45 10.23 -15.70
CA ASP A 236 -43.86 10.78 -14.40
C ASP A 236 -42.78 11.69 -13.82
N LEU A 237 -41.50 11.30 -13.92
CA LEU A 237 -40.38 12.15 -13.49
C LEU A 237 -40.29 13.42 -14.33
N ILE A 238 -40.21 13.30 -15.66
CA ILE A 238 -39.95 14.45 -16.53
C ILE A 238 -41.11 15.45 -16.48
N ASP A 239 -42.35 15.00 -16.38
CA ASP A 239 -43.50 15.89 -16.33
C ASP A 239 -43.54 16.73 -15.05
N THR A 240 -42.96 16.26 -13.94
CA THR A 240 -42.83 17.09 -12.72
C THR A 240 -41.90 18.30 -12.87
N VAL A 241 -40.94 18.24 -13.80
CA VAL A 241 -39.95 19.30 -14.02
C VAL A 241 -40.13 20.05 -15.35
N ARG A 242 -40.95 19.52 -16.27
CA ARG A 242 -41.13 20.03 -17.64
C ARG A 242 -41.49 21.51 -17.69
N GLU A 243 -42.50 21.93 -16.94
CA GLU A 243 -42.95 23.32 -16.92
C GLU A 243 -41.86 24.26 -16.39
N LEU A 244 -41.12 23.83 -15.36
CA LEU A 244 -40.01 24.60 -14.78
C LEU A 244 -38.89 24.80 -15.81
N VAL A 245 -38.56 23.76 -16.58
CA VAL A 245 -37.54 23.82 -17.63
C VAL A 245 -37.98 24.72 -18.79
N LEU A 246 -39.21 24.54 -19.30
CA LEU A 246 -39.73 25.32 -20.43
C LEU A 246 -39.92 26.80 -20.10
N SER A 247 -40.51 27.11 -18.94
CA SER A 247 -40.77 28.49 -18.51
C SER A 247 -39.50 29.33 -18.35
N ARG A 248 -38.34 28.70 -18.15
CA ARG A 248 -37.02 29.36 -18.04
C ARG A 248 -36.11 29.16 -19.24
N ASN A 249 -36.60 28.54 -20.31
CA ASN A 249 -35.84 28.22 -21.52
C ASN A 249 -34.52 27.48 -21.20
N LEU A 250 -34.60 26.41 -20.40
CA LEU A 250 -33.45 25.61 -19.99
C LEU A 250 -33.33 24.33 -20.81
N ASN A 251 -32.10 23.86 -20.98
CA ASN A 251 -31.76 22.53 -21.46
C ASN A 251 -31.64 21.58 -20.26
N LEU A 252 -32.29 20.42 -20.33
CA LEU A 252 -32.34 19.46 -19.23
C LEU A 252 -31.28 18.36 -19.37
N ILE A 253 -30.48 18.15 -18.34
CA ILE A 253 -29.58 16.99 -18.23
C ILE A 253 -30.11 16.05 -17.14
N ILE A 254 -30.23 14.77 -17.50
CA ILE A 254 -30.55 13.68 -16.57
C ILE A 254 -29.44 12.63 -16.60
N GLU A 255 -29.18 11.96 -15.48
CA GLU A 255 -28.11 10.97 -15.33
C GLU A 255 -28.63 9.55 -14.96
N PRO A 256 -29.55 8.94 -15.74
CA PRO A 256 -30.26 7.71 -15.37
C PRO A 256 -29.44 6.42 -15.53
N GLY A 257 -28.18 6.39 -15.08
CA GLY A 257 -27.28 5.26 -15.31
C GLY A 257 -27.82 3.91 -14.81
N ARG A 258 -28.31 3.86 -13.55
CA ARG A 258 -28.86 2.63 -12.96
C ARG A 258 -30.18 2.21 -13.61
N SER A 259 -31.12 3.14 -13.78
CA SER A 259 -32.45 2.84 -14.34
C SER A 259 -32.40 2.38 -15.79
N LEU A 260 -31.37 2.79 -16.55
CA LEU A 260 -31.19 2.33 -17.92
C LEU A 260 -30.68 0.89 -18.05
N ILE A 261 -29.85 0.42 -17.11
CA ILE A 261 -29.09 -0.83 -17.30
C ILE A 261 -29.40 -1.92 -16.26
N ALA A 262 -29.87 -1.59 -15.06
CA ALA A 262 -29.92 -2.56 -13.95
C ALA A 262 -30.79 -3.78 -14.27
N ASN A 263 -32.05 -3.59 -14.68
CA ASN A 263 -33.02 -4.65 -14.99
C ASN A 263 -32.79 -5.34 -16.35
N THR A 264 -31.66 -5.07 -17.00
CA THR A 264 -31.37 -5.61 -18.33
C THR A 264 -30.53 -6.88 -18.26
N CYS A 265 -29.98 -7.25 -17.10
CA CYS A 265 -29.02 -8.33 -16.98
C CYS A 265 -29.32 -9.24 -15.81
N CYS A 266 -29.04 -10.53 -15.99
CA CYS A 266 -28.89 -11.49 -14.89
C CYS A 266 -27.46 -12.05 -14.86
N LEU A 267 -27.01 -12.46 -13.67
CA LEU A 267 -25.86 -13.35 -13.51
C LEU A 267 -26.37 -14.79 -13.49
N VAL A 268 -25.87 -15.60 -14.41
CA VAL A 268 -26.29 -16.99 -14.60
C VAL A 268 -25.27 -17.93 -13.95
N ASN A 269 -25.77 -18.82 -13.10
CA ASN A 269 -24.99 -19.72 -12.25
C ASN A 269 -25.53 -21.16 -12.28
N HIS A 270 -24.75 -22.09 -11.76
CA HIS A 270 -25.14 -23.46 -11.46
C HIS A 270 -25.06 -23.74 -9.96
N VAL A 271 -26.02 -24.51 -9.47
CA VAL A 271 -25.99 -25.07 -8.12
C VAL A 271 -24.90 -26.15 -8.06
N THR A 272 -23.90 -25.94 -7.21
CA THR A 272 -22.83 -26.91 -6.92
C THR A 272 -23.29 -27.92 -5.86
N GLY A 273 -24.16 -27.51 -4.94
CA GLY A 273 -24.76 -28.40 -3.96
C GLY A 273 -25.60 -27.64 -2.94
N VAL A 274 -26.37 -28.41 -2.16
CA VAL A 274 -27.16 -27.90 -1.03
C VAL A 274 -26.60 -28.51 0.26
N LYS A 275 -26.45 -27.71 1.31
CA LYS A 275 -25.97 -28.18 2.63
C LYS A 275 -26.68 -27.45 3.76
N THR A 276 -26.62 -27.99 4.96
CA THR A 276 -27.09 -27.34 6.18
C THR A 276 -26.02 -27.42 7.26
N ASN A 277 -25.94 -26.41 8.13
CA ASN A 277 -25.15 -26.48 9.37
C ASN A 277 -26.01 -26.84 10.60
N GLY A 278 -27.28 -27.19 10.39
CA GLY A 278 -28.26 -27.47 11.44
C GLY A 278 -29.12 -26.26 11.83
N THR A 279 -28.72 -25.03 11.49
CA THR A 279 -29.48 -23.80 11.76
C THR A 279 -29.86 -23.08 10.47
N THR A 280 -28.96 -23.04 9.49
CA THR A 280 -29.14 -22.36 8.21
C THR A 280 -28.93 -23.36 7.08
N ASN A 281 -29.80 -23.30 6.08
CA ASN A 281 -29.65 -24.05 4.84
C ASN A 281 -28.92 -23.19 3.81
N PHE A 282 -28.06 -23.81 3.01
CA PHE A 282 -27.22 -23.13 2.03
C PHE A 282 -27.40 -23.75 0.65
N ILE A 283 -27.64 -22.91 -0.35
CA ILE A 283 -27.46 -23.26 -1.76
C ILE A 283 -26.08 -22.75 -2.16
N VAL A 284 -25.16 -23.65 -2.46
CA VAL A 284 -23.82 -23.31 -2.94
C VAL A 284 -23.84 -23.27 -4.46
N ILE A 285 -23.42 -22.17 -5.06
CA ILE A 285 -23.35 -21.98 -6.52
C ILE A 285 -21.91 -21.83 -7.01
N ASP A 286 -21.69 -21.82 -8.33
CA ASP A 286 -20.36 -21.63 -8.95
C ASP A 286 -19.89 -20.16 -9.01
N GLY A 287 -20.84 -19.21 -9.01
CA GLY A 287 -20.58 -17.78 -8.82
C GLY A 287 -20.34 -17.37 -7.38
N SER A 288 -19.75 -16.20 -7.18
CA SER A 288 -19.33 -15.68 -5.88
C SER A 288 -19.46 -14.16 -5.78
N MET A 289 -19.15 -13.64 -4.60
CA MET A 289 -18.96 -12.21 -4.36
C MET A 289 -17.90 -11.57 -5.26
N ALA A 290 -16.96 -12.35 -5.83
CA ALA A 290 -15.96 -11.82 -6.76
C ALA A 290 -16.60 -11.34 -8.07
N GLU A 291 -17.59 -12.09 -8.58
CA GLU A 291 -18.36 -11.71 -9.76
C GLU A 291 -19.44 -10.68 -9.39
N LEU A 292 -20.18 -10.89 -8.31
CA LEU A 292 -21.31 -10.06 -7.88
C LEU A 292 -21.13 -9.62 -6.43
N ILE A 293 -20.46 -8.49 -6.21
CA ILE A 293 -20.03 -8.08 -4.88
C ILE A 293 -21.09 -7.32 -4.06
N ARG A 294 -22.14 -6.80 -4.71
CA ARG A 294 -23.07 -5.85 -4.07
C ARG A 294 -23.80 -6.41 -2.83
N PRO A 295 -24.31 -7.66 -2.83
CA PRO A 295 -24.93 -8.25 -1.65
C PRO A 295 -23.92 -8.34 -0.48
N SER A 296 -22.70 -8.82 -0.74
CA SER A 296 -21.64 -8.93 0.26
C SER A 296 -21.13 -7.58 0.78
N LEU A 297 -20.99 -6.58 -0.10
CA LEU A 297 -20.33 -5.31 0.23
C LEU A 297 -21.20 -4.41 1.09
N TYR A 298 -22.50 -4.31 0.78
CA TYR A 298 -23.40 -3.39 1.44
C TYR A 298 -24.86 -3.91 1.55
N GLY A 299 -25.06 -5.23 1.48
CA GLY A 299 -26.37 -5.84 1.72
C GLY A 299 -27.39 -5.60 0.62
N ALA A 300 -26.97 -5.36 -0.63
CA ALA A 300 -27.89 -5.12 -1.72
C ALA A 300 -28.82 -6.33 -1.96
N TYR A 301 -30.13 -6.09 -2.01
CA TYR A 301 -31.07 -7.11 -2.45
C TYR A 301 -31.04 -7.24 -3.98
N GLN A 302 -30.96 -8.48 -4.45
CA GLN A 302 -31.24 -8.88 -5.84
C GLN A 302 -32.08 -10.16 -5.79
N HIS A 303 -33.11 -10.22 -6.64
CA HIS A 303 -33.98 -11.39 -6.73
C HIS A 303 -33.22 -12.59 -7.31
N ILE A 304 -33.52 -13.78 -6.79
CA ILE A 304 -32.87 -15.03 -7.16
C ILE A 304 -33.95 -16.05 -7.47
N GLU A 305 -33.85 -16.71 -8.61
CA GLU A 305 -34.76 -17.79 -9.01
C GLU A 305 -34.00 -18.95 -9.70
N LEU A 306 -34.65 -20.09 -9.81
CA LEU A 306 -34.17 -21.23 -10.60
C LEU A 306 -34.61 -21.07 -12.05
N VAL A 307 -33.73 -21.45 -12.99
CA VAL A 307 -34.01 -21.35 -14.43
C VAL A 307 -35.07 -22.33 -14.90
N SER A 308 -35.13 -23.51 -14.28
CA SER A 308 -36.16 -24.51 -14.55
C SER A 308 -37.28 -24.35 -13.52
N PRO A 309 -38.56 -24.28 -13.95
CA PRO A 309 -39.68 -24.23 -13.03
C PRO A 309 -39.71 -25.50 -12.19
N SER A 310 -39.84 -25.34 -10.87
CA SER A 310 -40.04 -26.47 -9.97
C SER A 310 -41.47 -27.03 -10.10
N PRO A 311 -41.70 -28.31 -9.76
CA PRO A 311 -43.03 -28.87 -9.66
C PRO A 311 -43.94 -27.99 -8.78
N PRO A 312 -45.25 -27.86 -9.08
CA PRO A 312 -46.18 -27.00 -8.32
C PRO A 312 -46.28 -27.35 -6.83
N ASP A 313 -45.92 -28.57 -6.47
CA ASP A 313 -45.94 -29.17 -5.14
C ASP A 313 -44.54 -29.24 -4.48
N ALA A 314 -43.52 -28.61 -5.08
CA ALA A 314 -42.18 -28.57 -4.51
C ALA A 314 -42.15 -27.81 -3.17
N GLU A 315 -41.65 -28.47 -2.13
CA GLU A 315 -41.52 -27.89 -0.80
C GLU A 315 -40.51 -26.73 -0.82
N VAL A 316 -40.96 -25.55 -0.38
CA VAL A 316 -40.15 -24.32 -0.29
C VAL A 316 -39.47 -24.26 1.08
N SER A 317 -38.19 -23.92 1.10
CA SER A 317 -37.40 -23.71 2.31
C SER A 317 -36.60 -22.42 2.22
N THR A 318 -36.16 -21.90 3.37
CA THR A 318 -35.30 -20.72 3.43
C THR A 318 -33.84 -21.10 3.28
N PHE A 319 -33.13 -20.46 2.34
CA PHE A 319 -31.73 -20.69 2.03
C PHE A 319 -30.90 -19.41 1.98
N ASP A 320 -29.66 -19.49 2.44
CA ASP A 320 -28.59 -18.56 2.05
C ASP A 320 -27.94 -19.05 0.75
N VAL A 321 -27.93 -18.20 -0.28
CA VAL A 321 -27.27 -18.47 -1.56
C VAL A 321 -25.84 -17.97 -1.48
N VAL A 322 -24.89 -18.90 -1.46
CA VAL A 322 -23.47 -18.65 -1.18
C VAL A 322 -22.56 -19.13 -2.30
N GLY A 323 -21.42 -18.48 -2.45
CA GLY A 323 -20.41 -18.87 -3.42
C GLY A 323 -19.40 -19.88 -2.86
N PRO A 324 -18.41 -20.30 -3.68
CA PRO A 324 -17.38 -21.27 -3.31
C PRO A 324 -16.09 -20.61 -2.78
N VAL A 325 -16.05 -19.30 -2.57
CA VAL A 325 -14.86 -18.57 -2.09
C VAL A 325 -14.73 -18.79 -0.58
N CYS A 326 -13.50 -19.03 -0.11
CA CYS A 326 -13.18 -19.17 1.31
C CYS A 326 -13.15 -17.81 2.03
N GLU A 327 -14.30 -17.13 2.02
CA GLU A 327 -14.54 -15.84 2.66
C GLU A 327 -15.91 -15.89 3.34
N SER A 328 -16.02 -15.44 4.59
CA SER A 328 -17.28 -15.49 5.34
C SER A 328 -18.34 -14.55 4.77
N ALA A 329 -17.92 -13.53 4.01
CA ALA A 329 -18.81 -12.62 3.30
C ALA A 329 -19.26 -13.15 1.91
N ASP A 330 -18.88 -14.35 1.48
CA ASP A 330 -19.23 -14.87 0.14
C ASP A 330 -20.69 -15.35 0.03
N PHE A 331 -21.61 -14.39 -0.11
CA PHE A 331 -23.03 -14.64 -0.34
C PHE A 331 -23.58 -13.73 -1.44
N LEU A 332 -24.50 -14.27 -2.24
CA LEU A 332 -25.22 -13.52 -3.27
C LEU A 332 -26.66 -13.18 -2.84
N GLY A 333 -27.15 -13.84 -1.79
CA GLY A 333 -28.41 -13.53 -1.15
C GLY A 333 -28.57 -14.32 0.14
N LYS A 334 -29.19 -13.71 1.15
CA LYS A 334 -29.55 -14.39 2.41
C LYS A 334 -31.05 -14.52 2.54
N ASP A 335 -31.51 -15.50 3.30
CA ASP A 335 -32.92 -15.69 3.63
C ASP A 335 -33.81 -15.72 2.38
N ARG A 336 -33.45 -16.57 1.41
CA ARG A 336 -34.18 -16.74 0.14
C ARG A 336 -35.12 -17.93 0.21
N GLU A 337 -36.40 -17.69 -0.04
CA GLU A 337 -37.40 -18.75 -0.14
C GLU A 337 -37.32 -19.39 -1.52
N LEU A 338 -36.80 -20.61 -1.57
CA LEU A 338 -36.63 -21.37 -2.81
C LEU A 338 -37.01 -22.84 -2.57
N PRO A 339 -37.55 -23.54 -3.57
CA PRO A 339 -37.59 -25.00 -3.54
C PRO A 339 -36.16 -25.56 -3.49
N THR A 340 -35.96 -26.71 -2.85
CA THR A 340 -34.62 -27.33 -2.76
C THR A 340 -34.12 -27.71 -4.16
N PRO A 341 -33.05 -27.08 -4.69
CA PRO A 341 -32.59 -27.36 -6.04
C PRO A 341 -31.75 -28.65 -6.11
N GLU A 342 -31.81 -29.32 -7.25
CA GLU A 342 -30.86 -30.40 -7.56
C GLU A 342 -29.47 -29.84 -7.89
N THR A 343 -28.44 -30.65 -7.65
CA THR A 343 -27.08 -30.31 -8.07
C THR A 343 -27.01 -30.19 -9.60
N GLY A 344 -26.41 -29.11 -10.09
CA GLY A 344 -26.35 -28.77 -11.51
C GLY A 344 -27.53 -27.96 -12.02
N ALA A 345 -28.57 -27.71 -11.21
CA ALA A 345 -29.68 -26.84 -11.58
C ALA A 345 -29.19 -25.42 -11.89
N GLY A 346 -29.82 -24.80 -12.89
CA GLY A 346 -29.57 -23.41 -13.24
C GLY A 346 -30.18 -22.44 -12.23
N LEU A 347 -29.42 -21.43 -11.81
CA LEU A 347 -29.86 -20.38 -10.89
C LEU A 347 -29.45 -19.01 -11.43
N VAL A 348 -30.35 -18.04 -11.38
CA VAL A 348 -30.09 -16.67 -11.85
C VAL A 348 -30.22 -15.67 -10.72
N VAL A 349 -29.30 -14.70 -10.70
CA VAL A 349 -29.38 -13.49 -9.87
C VAL A 349 -29.77 -12.33 -10.79
N HIS A 350 -30.96 -11.79 -10.60
CA HIS A 350 -31.55 -10.74 -11.44
C HIS A 350 -30.97 -9.35 -11.19
N ASP A 351 -31.29 -8.43 -12.09
CA ASP A 351 -30.99 -6.99 -11.97
C ASP A 351 -29.51 -6.66 -11.81
N ALA A 352 -28.66 -7.48 -12.42
CA ALA A 352 -27.23 -7.45 -12.27
C ALA A 352 -26.53 -6.51 -13.29
N GLY A 353 -27.30 -5.69 -14.01
CA GLY A 353 -26.75 -4.90 -15.11
C GLY A 353 -25.97 -3.67 -14.66
N ALA A 354 -26.26 -3.15 -13.46
CA ALA A 354 -25.63 -1.95 -12.91
C ALA A 354 -24.74 -2.28 -11.70
N TYR A 355 -23.48 -1.83 -11.74
CA TYR A 355 -22.52 -1.91 -10.64
C TYR A 355 -22.16 -3.33 -10.19
N CYS A 356 -22.47 -4.36 -11.00
CA CYS A 356 -22.04 -5.74 -10.73
C CYS A 356 -20.75 -6.00 -11.50
N MET A 357 -20.81 -6.18 -12.82
CA MET A 357 -19.63 -6.43 -13.64
C MET A 357 -18.56 -5.32 -13.53
N SER A 358 -18.96 -4.05 -13.43
CA SER A 358 -18.01 -2.93 -13.26
C SER A 358 -17.27 -2.97 -11.91
N MET A 359 -17.83 -3.63 -10.90
CA MET A 359 -17.23 -3.87 -9.58
C MET A 359 -16.68 -5.30 -9.43
N ALA A 360 -16.78 -6.15 -10.46
CA ALA A 360 -16.28 -7.51 -10.42
C ALA A 360 -14.75 -7.49 -10.22
N SER A 361 -14.29 -8.32 -9.31
CA SER A 361 -12.89 -8.40 -8.88
C SER A 361 -12.27 -9.71 -9.31
N THR A 362 -10.94 -9.78 -9.22
CA THR A 362 -10.19 -11.04 -9.34
C THR A 362 -9.85 -11.63 -7.99
N TYR A 363 -10.71 -11.40 -6.97
CA TYR A 363 -10.53 -11.97 -5.64
C TYR A 363 -10.46 -13.49 -5.72
N ASN A 364 -9.52 -14.09 -4.98
CA ASN A 364 -9.15 -15.51 -5.10
C ASN A 364 -8.77 -15.97 -6.52
N LEU A 365 -8.22 -15.07 -7.35
CA LEU A 365 -7.86 -15.34 -8.75
C LEU A 365 -9.04 -15.83 -9.60
N LYS A 366 -10.29 -15.56 -9.18
CA LYS A 366 -11.44 -15.81 -10.05
C LYS A 366 -11.39 -14.83 -11.22
N MET A 367 -11.39 -15.38 -12.43
CA MET A 367 -11.38 -14.55 -13.63
C MET A 367 -12.73 -13.86 -13.77
N ARG A 368 -12.73 -12.64 -14.32
CA ARG A 368 -13.98 -11.96 -14.64
C ARG A 368 -14.85 -12.84 -15.55
N PRO A 369 -16.16 -12.90 -15.26
CA PRO A 369 -17.07 -13.76 -16.00
C PRO A 369 -17.26 -13.22 -17.42
N PRO A 370 -17.48 -14.08 -18.42
CA PRO A 370 -17.82 -13.62 -19.76
C PRO A 370 -19.19 -12.90 -19.75
N GLU A 371 -19.33 -11.96 -20.69
CA GLU A 371 -20.53 -11.15 -20.88
C GLU A 371 -21.15 -11.47 -22.24
N TYR A 372 -22.46 -11.68 -22.25
CA TYR A 372 -23.24 -11.95 -23.46
C TYR A 372 -24.46 -11.05 -23.49
N TRP A 373 -24.97 -10.72 -24.68
CA TRP A 373 -26.32 -10.19 -24.81
C TRP A 373 -27.20 -11.07 -25.70
N VAL A 374 -28.51 -10.93 -25.53
CA VAL A 374 -29.54 -11.50 -26.41
C VAL A 374 -30.07 -10.38 -27.32
N GLU A 375 -30.15 -10.67 -28.61
CA GLU A 375 -30.72 -9.81 -29.65
C GLU A 375 -32.26 -10.00 -29.74
N GLU A 376 -32.98 -9.16 -30.51
CA GLU A 376 -34.45 -9.28 -30.64
C GLU A 376 -34.91 -10.61 -31.25
N ASP A 377 -34.10 -11.20 -32.13
CA ASP A 377 -34.35 -12.50 -32.76
C ASP A 377 -34.03 -13.70 -31.84
N GLY A 378 -33.65 -13.43 -30.58
CA GLY A 378 -33.25 -14.44 -29.61
C GLY A 378 -31.82 -14.95 -29.77
N SER A 379 -31.06 -14.45 -30.75
CA SER A 379 -29.65 -14.85 -30.93
C SER A 379 -28.77 -14.30 -29.80
N VAL A 380 -27.80 -15.11 -29.36
CA VAL A 380 -26.87 -14.76 -28.28
C VAL A 380 -25.53 -14.35 -28.89
N ARG A 381 -24.98 -13.21 -28.45
CA ARG A 381 -23.65 -12.75 -28.88
C ARG A 381 -22.77 -12.43 -27.67
N GLY A 382 -21.51 -12.85 -27.73
CA GLY A 382 -20.49 -12.48 -26.74
C GLY A 382 -20.07 -11.02 -26.89
N LEU A 383 -19.84 -10.35 -25.76
CA LEU A 383 -19.43 -8.96 -25.67
C LEU A 383 -17.92 -8.81 -25.43
N ASN A 384 -17.12 -9.78 -25.89
CA ASN A 384 -15.69 -9.91 -25.62
C ASN A 384 -14.88 -8.64 -25.98
N PHE A 385 -14.41 -7.88 -24.98
CA PHE A 385 -13.32 -6.91 -25.13
C PHE A 385 -12.61 -6.67 -23.80
N ALA A 386 -11.27 -6.72 -23.82
CA ALA A 386 -10.42 -6.14 -22.78
C ALA A 386 -9.74 -4.91 -23.39
N ILE A 387 -10.05 -3.71 -22.90
CA ILE A 387 -9.33 -2.49 -23.23
C ILE A 387 -8.37 -2.21 -22.08
N VAL A 388 -7.07 -2.29 -22.35
CA VAL A 388 -6.02 -1.88 -21.41
C VAL A 388 -5.51 -0.52 -21.84
N PHE A 389 -5.81 0.52 -21.06
CA PHE A 389 -5.18 1.82 -21.23
C PHE A 389 -3.77 1.76 -20.63
N VAL A 390 -2.75 1.70 -21.50
CA VAL A 390 -1.35 1.81 -21.09
C VAL A 390 -0.99 3.30 -21.03
N PRO A 391 -0.50 3.84 -19.90
CA PRO A 391 -0.02 5.22 -19.85
C PRO A 391 1.14 5.39 -20.84
N SER A 392 1.02 6.34 -21.76
CA SER A 392 2.05 6.61 -22.76
C SER A 392 3.28 7.24 -22.11
N ALA A 393 4.32 6.43 -21.89
CA ALA A 393 5.70 6.89 -21.89
C ALA A 393 6.37 6.34 -23.15
N SER A 394 6.58 7.24 -24.13
CA SER A 394 7.58 7.15 -25.21
C SER A 394 7.79 5.76 -25.86
N VAL A 395 7.01 5.46 -26.90
CA VAL A 395 7.16 4.26 -27.74
C VAL A 395 8.06 4.56 -28.96
N CYS A 396 9.20 3.87 -29.05
CA CYS A 396 9.81 3.50 -30.34
C CYS A 396 9.02 2.30 -30.93
N PRO A 397 8.76 2.25 -32.24
CA PRO A 397 7.81 1.29 -32.80
C PRO A 397 8.44 -0.09 -33.03
N GLY A 398 7.82 -1.12 -32.46
CA GLY A 398 8.09 -2.52 -32.81
C GLY A 398 7.93 -3.46 -31.61
N TYR A 399 7.09 -4.49 -31.78
CA TYR A 399 6.71 -5.56 -30.85
C TYR A 399 5.43 -5.34 -30.02
N CYS A 400 4.32 -5.83 -30.57
CA CYS A 400 3.17 -6.28 -29.79
C CYS A 400 3.61 -7.47 -28.91
N ILE A 401 3.53 -7.33 -27.60
CA ILE A 401 3.63 -8.44 -26.64
C ILE A 401 2.40 -8.39 -25.72
N LEU A 402 1.65 -9.49 -25.69
CA LEU A 402 0.62 -9.79 -24.70
C LEU A 402 1.24 -9.81 -23.30
N LEU A 403 0.85 -8.88 -22.42
CA LEU A 403 1.21 -8.90 -21.01
C LEU A 403 -0.04 -8.74 -20.14
N GLY A 404 -0.34 -9.78 -19.37
CA GLY A 404 -1.37 -9.76 -18.31
C GLY A 404 -0.91 -8.92 -17.11
N PRO A 405 -1.82 -8.23 -16.40
CA PRO A 405 -1.42 -7.36 -15.31
C PRO A 405 -1.32 -8.12 -13.98
N LEU A 406 -0.14 -7.97 -13.39
CA LEU A 406 0.18 -8.10 -11.97
C LEU A 406 -0.74 -7.20 -11.13
N TYR A 407 -1.25 -7.72 -9.99
CA TYR A 407 -1.82 -6.89 -8.93
C TYR A 407 -1.16 -7.15 -7.58
N SER A 408 -0.92 -6.02 -6.91
CA SER A 408 -0.52 -5.80 -5.54
C SER A 408 -1.48 -6.42 -4.52
N SER A 409 -0.94 -7.11 -3.52
CA SER A 409 -1.67 -7.58 -2.34
C SER A 409 -1.28 -6.74 -1.11
N ILE A 410 -2.28 -6.21 -0.39
CA ILE A 410 -2.17 -5.88 1.04
C ILE A 410 -3.21 -6.75 1.74
N VAL A 411 -2.74 -7.63 2.61
CA VAL A 411 -3.54 -8.57 3.42
C VAL A 411 -3.84 -7.91 4.76
N MET A 412 -5.13 -7.75 5.08
CA MET A 412 -5.65 -7.57 6.43
C MET A 412 -6.03 -8.96 6.97
N ALA A 413 -5.52 -9.32 8.14
CA ALA A 413 -5.93 -10.51 8.88
C ALA A 413 -6.77 -10.06 10.09
N GLY A 414 -8.08 -10.33 10.06
CA GLY A 414 -8.89 -10.68 11.24
C GLY A 414 -8.94 -12.22 11.34
N ASP A 415 -9.41 -12.87 12.39
CA ASP A 415 -9.97 -12.52 13.68
C ASP A 415 -9.83 -13.77 14.56
N ILE A 416 -9.85 -13.63 15.89
CA ILE A 416 -10.33 -14.71 16.76
C ILE A 416 -11.29 -14.09 17.80
N LEU A 417 -12.58 -14.37 17.61
CA LEU A 417 -13.65 -14.27 18.60
C LEU A 417 -13.50 -15.38 19.66
N THR A 418 -13.79 -15.10 20.92
CA THR A 418 -15.01 -15.60 21.61
C THR A 418 -14.98 -15.35 23.13
N ASN A 419 -16.18 -15.15 23.68
CA ASN A 419 -16.61 -15.20 25.08
C ASN A 419 -16.71 -13.88 25.86
N LEU A 420 -17.94 -13.36 25.87
CA LEU A 420 -18.49 -12.46 26.87
C LEU A 420 -18.69 -13.18 28.22
N PRO A 421 -18.44 -12.48 29.33
CA PRO A 421 -19.39 -12.50 30.45
C PRO A 421 -19.85 -11.09 30.83
N ASN A 422 -21.13 -11.01 31.20
CA ASN A 422 -21.79 -9.84 31.80
C ASN A 422 -21.12 -9.41 33.10
N GLY A 423 -21.07 -8.09 33.32
CA GLY A 423 -21.06 -7.49 34.66
C GLY A 423 -19.89 -6.57 34.97
N GLY A 424 -20.21 -5.31 35.32
CA GLY A 424 -19.32 -4.42 36.06
C GLY A 424 -18.71 -3.29 35.25
N VAL A 425 -19.37 -2.14 35.26
CA VAL A 425 -18.75 -0.84 34.94
C VAL A 425 -17.59 -0.63 35.92
N ASN A 426 -16.36 -0.78 35.45
CA ASN A 426 -15.15 -0.34 36.16
C ASN A 426 -14.65 0.95 35.48
N THR A 427 -15.06 2.07 36.06
CA THR A 427 -14.55 3.41 35.77
C THR A 427 -13.18 3.59 36.43
N HIS A 428 -12.11 3.29 35.72
CA HIS A 428 -10.80 3.92 35.95
C HIS A 428 -10.06 4.10 34.61
N PRO A 429 -9.84 5.34 34.15
CA PRO A 429 -9.10 5.63 32.93
C PRO A 429 -7.59 5.52 33.14
N ASP A 430 -6.89 4.93 32.17
CA ASP A 430 -5.43 5.04 32.04
C ASP A 430 -5.07 6.51 31.67
N PRO A 431 -4.19 7.24 32.38
CA PRO A 431 -4.40 8.68 32.56
C PRO A 431 -3.86 9.62 31.46
N GLN A 432 -3.00 9.19 30.53
CA GLN A 432 -2.38 10.15 29.57
C GLN A 432 -2.11 9.59 28.18
N ARG A 433 -2.46 10.40 27.17
CA ARG A 433 -2.19 10.14 25.75
C ARG A 433 -0.70 10.31 25.43
N THR A 434 -0.13 9.43 24.61
CA THR A 434 1.26 9.54 24.15
C THR A 434 1.38 10.46 22.92
N TYR A 435 2.61 10.83 22.55
CA TYR A 435 2.88 11.74 21.44
C TYR A 435 4.15 11.37 20.66
N GLN A 436 4.31 12.02 19.50
CA GLN A 436 5.50 11.94 18.66
C GLN A 436 6.11 13.33 18.51
N VAL A 437 7.41 13.43 18.28
CA VAL A 437 8.09 14.70 18.00
C VAL A 437 8.35 14.85 16.51
N VAL A 438 8.17 16.05 15.97
CA VAL A 438 8.59 16.39 14.60
C VAL A 438 9.47 17.63 14.66
N VAL A 439 10.71 17.54 14.19
CA VAL A 439 11.70 18.62 14.30
C VAL A 439 12.73 18.57 13.16
N ALA A 440 13.27 19.71 12.77
CA ALA A 440 14.45 19.80 11.92
C ALA A 440 15.62 20.35 12.75
N THR A 441 16.80 19.74 12.65
CA THR A 441 17.96 20.12 13.45
C THR A 441 19.25 20.13 12.63
N THR A 442 20.19 20.98 13.00
CA THR A 442 21.61 20.80 12.62
C THR A 442 22.22 19.59 13.34
N ARG A 443 23.46 19.21 12.98
CA ARG A 443 24.23 18.18 13.68
C ARG A 443 24.37 18.42 15.17
N ASP A 444 24.50 19.68 15.58
CA ASP A 444 24.63 20.10 16.98
C ASP A 444 23.26 20.29 17.68
N MET A 445 22.18 19.76 17.11
CA MET A 445 20.82 19.89 17.61
C MET A 445 20.32 21.34 17.68
N GLY A 446 20.82 22.21 16.79
CA GLY A 446 20.34 23.58 16.60
C GLY A 446 19.06 23.61 15.78
N ILE A 447 18.05 24.38 16.22
CA ILE A 447 16.70 24.40 15.62
C ILE A 447 16.24 25.78 15.16
N GLY A 448 16.98 26.84 15.51
CA GLY A 448 16.50 28.20 15.35
C GLY A 448 17.61 29.24 15.53
N LYS A 449 17.40 30.39 14.88
CA LYS A 449 18.19 31.62 15.06
C LYS A 449 17.24 32.82 15.03
N ASP A 450 17.36 33.73 16.00
CA ASP A 450 16.55 34.96 16.10
C ASP A 450 15.03 34.69 16.04
N GLY A 451 14.58 33.56 16.59
CA GLY A 451 13.17 33.15 16.60
C GLY A 451 12.63 32.64 15.25
N LYS A 452 13.49 32.35 14.27
CA LYS A 452 13.14 31.83 12.95
C LYS A 452 13.91 30.55 12.64
N LEU A 453 13.45 29.81 11.62
CA LEU A 453 14.24 28.72 11.02
C LEU A 453 15.41 29.34 10.24
N PRO A 454 16.67 28.90 10.46
CA PRO A 454 17.84 29.48 9.79
C PRO A 454 18.09 28.87 8.40
N TRP A 455 17.19 28.00 7.91
CA TRP A 455 17.22 27.38 6.60
C TRP A 455 15.86 27.52 5.89
N ARG A 456 15.87 27.29 4.58
CA ARG A 456 14.65 27.21 3.75
C ARG A 456 14.66 25.91 2.97
N LEU A 457 13.89 24.94 3.46
CA LEU A 457 13.80 23.60 2.90
C LEU A 457 12.32 23.26 2.59
N PRO A 458 11.78 23.61 1.40
CA PRO A 458 10.42 23.24 1.02
C PRO A 458 10.09 21.75 1.17
N SER A 459 11.07 20.88 0.90
CA SER A 459 10.90 19.43 1.04
C SER A 459 10.75 18.99 2.51
N ASP A 460 11.42 19.67 3.45
CA ASP A 460 11.24 19.47 4.89
C ASP A 460 9.84 19.91 5.35
N LEU A 461 9.38 21.08 4.91
CA LEU A 461 8.03 21.56 5.22
C LEU A 461 6.94 20.63 4.66
N LYS A 462 7.18 20.05 3.47
CA LYS A 462 6.31 19.02 2.91
C LYS A 462 6.32 17.75 3.78
N PHE A 463 7.48 17.27 4.20
CA PHE A 463 7.60 16.13 5.11
C PHE A 463 6.88 16.38 6.43
N PHE A 464 7.09 17.53 7.06
CA PHE A 464 6.40 17.98 8.26
C PHE A 464 4.87 17.95 8.08
N LYS A 465 4.37 18.52 6.97
CA LYS A 465 2.94 18.53 6.65
C LYS A 465 2.40 17.11 6.47
N ASP A 466 3.06 16.29 5.65
CA ASP A 466 2.61 14.94 5.34
C ASP A 466 2.55 14.08 6.61
N VAL A 467 3.58 14.13 7.47
CA VAL A 467 3.62 13.41 8.75
C VAL A 467 2.52 13.88 9.71
N THR A 468 2.34 15.20 9.85
CA THR A 468 1.40 15.74 10.84
C THR A 468 -0.06 15.75 10.37
N VAL A 469 -0.35 15.65 9.07
CA VAL A 469 -1.72 15.61 8.53
C VAL A 469 -2.24 14.19 8.32
N THR A 470 -1.38 13.23 7.96
CA THR A 470 -1.82 11.88 7.59
C THR A 470 -2.36 11.12 8.80
N THR A 471 -3.60 10.64 8.70
CA THR A 471 -4.26 9.82 9.73
C THR A 471 -4.39 8.37 9.29
N SER A 472 -4.46 7.46 10.27
CA SER A 472 -4.82 6.06 10.04
C SER A 472 -6.32 5.90 9.78
N ASP A 473 -7.12 6.84 10.29
CA ASP A 473 -8.58 6.90 10.15
C ASP A 473 -8.97 8.22 9.45
N PRO A 474 -9.59 8.16 8.25
CA PRO A 474 -9.92 9.35 7.47
C PRO A 474 -11.01 10.24 8.12
N VAL A 475 -11.75 9.76 9.12
CA VAL A 475 -12.74 10.60 9.84
C VAL A 475 -12.12 11.38 11.00
N LYS A 476 -10.88 11.07 11.38
CA LYS A 476 -10.15 11.74 12.46
C LYS A 476 -9.19 12.80 11.92
N LYS A 477 -8.69 13.65 12.82
CA LYS A 477 -7.59 14.60 12.56
C LYS A 477 -6.42 14.29 13.49
N ASN A 478 -5.23 14.82 13.22
CA ASN A 478 -4.14 14.82 14.20
C ASN A 478 -4.13 16.13 15.00
N ALA A 479 -3.49 16.11 16.18
CA ALA A 479 -3.22 17.29 16.98
C ALA A 479 -1.74 17.67 16.92
N VAL A 480 -1.45 18.97 16.85
CA VAL A 480 -0.10 19.53 16.94
C VAL A 480 0.03 20.43 18.17
N ILE A 481 0.96 20.11 19.06
CA ILE A 481 1.25 20.86 20.28
C ILE A 481 2.48 21.73 20.03
N MET A 482 2.33 23.03 20.31
CA MET A 482 3.42 23.99 20.16
C MET A 482 3.41 25.07 21.24
N GLY A 483 4.57 25.68 21.49
CA GLY A 483 4.68 26.84 22.39
C GLY A 483 4.27 28.15 21.72
N ARG A 484 3.92 29.15 22.53
CA ARG A 484 3.54 30.50 22.04
C ARG A 484 4.54 31.09 21.03
N LYS A 485 5.85 31.03 21.28
CA LYS A 485 6.86 31.58 20.34
C LYS A 485 6.88 30.83 19.01
N THR A 486 6.69 29.51 19.02
CA THR A 486 6.58 28.71 17.80
C THR A 486 5.31 29.06 17.05
N TRP A 487 4.17 29.16 17.75
CA TRP A 487 2.93 29.68 17.18
C TRP A 487 3.20 31.02 16.49
N GLU A 488 3.75 32.01 17.21
CA GLU A 488 4.09 33.35 16.72
C GLU A 488 5.05 33.36 15.51
N SER A 489 5.94 32.37 15.39
CA SER A 489 6.88 32.25 14.26
C SER A 489 6.24 31.73 12.96
N ILE A 490 5.08 31.06 13.03
CA ILE A 490 4.38 30.54 11.84
C ILE A 490 3.75 31.72 11.08
N PRO A 491 3.96 31.90 9.77
CA PRO A 491 3.33 32.96 8.99
C PRO A 491 1.81 32.99 9.14
N LEU A 492 1.19 34.18 9.11
CA LEU A 492 -0.24 34.36 9.38
C LEU A 492 -1.12 33.58 8.39
N GLU A 493 -0.71 33.52 7.13
CA GLU A 493 -1.34 32.76 6.04
C GLU A 493 -1.31 31.23 6.26
N HIS A 494 -0.50 30.74 7.19
CA HIS A 494 -0.35 29.32 7.52
C HIS A 494 -0.83 28.99 8.94
N ARG A 495 -1.40 29.96 9.64
CA ARG A 495 -1.88 29.83 11.02
C ARG A 495 -3.40 30.02 11.06
N PRO A 496 -4.18 29.08 11.63
CA PRO A 496 -3.76 27.78 12.16
C PRO A 496 -3.28 26.81 11.08
N LEU A 497 -2.49 25.81 11.48
CA LEU A 497 -2.06 24.76 10.57
C LEU A 497 -3.26 23.92 10.13
N SER A 498 -3.62 24.01 8.85
CA SER A 498 -4.83 23.38 8.28
C SER A 498 -4.82 21.85 8.41
N GLY A 499 -6.02 21.26 8.51
CA GLY A 499 -6.23 19.81 8.63
C GLY A 499 -5.88 19.20 9.99
N ARG A 500 -5.48 20.02 10.98
CA ARG A 500 -5.00 19.60 12.30
C ARG A 500 -5.67 20.40 13.41
N LEU A 501 -5.77 19.82 14.60
CA LEU A 501 -6.09 20.54 15.82
C LEU A 501 -4.81 21.22 16.34
N ASN A 502 -4.82 22.55 16.49
CA ASN A 502 -3.66 23.30 16.94
C ASN A 502 -3.76 23.54 18.44
N VAL A 503 -2.81 23.04 19.22
CA VAL A 503 -2.76 23.21 20.68
C VAL A 503 -1.59 24.12 21.04
N VAL A 504 -1.90 25.30 21.55
CA VAL A 504 -0.91 26.34 21.87
C VAL A 504 -0.69 26.39 23.39
N LEU A 505 0.55 26.14 23.81
CA LEU A 505 0.94 26.23 25.22
C LEU A 505 1.31 27.66 25.58
N THR A 506 0.55 28.26 26.51
CA THR A 506 0.83 29.60 27.05
C THR A 506 0.34 29.75 28.49
N ARG A 507 1.05 30.57 29.27
CA ARG A 507 0.70 30.95 30.65
C ARG A 507 0.11 32.35 30.77
N SER A 508 0.11 33.14 29.68
CA SER A 508 -0.43 34.50 29.67
C SER A 508 -1.94 34.48 29.47
N GLY A 509 -2.70 34.99 30.45
CA GLY A 509 -4.17 35.09 30.38
C GLY A 509 -4.70 36.13 29.37
N SER A 510 -3.84 36.98 28.83
CA SER A 510 -4.14 37.98 27.79
C SER A 510 -3.60 37.54 26.43
N PHE A 511 -4.16 36.46 25.88
CA PHE A 511 -3.81 36.00 24.54
C PHE A 511 -5.08 35.75 23.72
N ASP A 512 -5.42 36.72 22.87
CA ASP A 512 -6.57 36.66 21.95
C ASP A 512 -6.32 35.66 20.80
N ILE A 513 -6.38 34.35 21.09
CA ILE A 513 -6.56 33.32 20.05
C ILE A 513 -8.02 32.83 19.99
N ALA A 514 -8.88 33.25 20.92
CA ALA A 514 -10.14 32.59 21.27
C ALA A 514 -11.27 32.64 20.21
N THR A 515 -10.98 32.87 18.94
CA THR A 515 -11.98 32.92 17.85
C THR A 515 -11.62 32.07 16.62
N ALA A 516 -10.46 31.42 16.57
CA ALA A 516 -10.09 30.57 15.43
C ALA A 516 -10.58 29.12 15.61
N GLU A 517 -11.38 28.64 14.66
CA GLU A 517 -11.86 27.24 14.61
C GLU A 517 -10.65 26.27 14.57
N ASN A 518 -10.68 25.20 15.37
CA ASN A 518 -9.60 24.20 15.51
C ASN A 518 -8.32 24.68 16.24
N VAL A 519 -8.41 25.67 17.14
CA VAL A 519 -7.31 26.05 18.04
C VAL A 519 -7.72 25.93 19.51
N VAL A 520 -6.84 25.37 20.33
CA VAL A 520 -7.03 25.23 21.78
C VAL A 520 -5.80 25.75 22.52
N ILE A 521 -6.04 26.38 23.67
CA ILE A 521 -4.97 26.88 24.55
C ILE A 521 -4.89 25.98 25.80
N CYS A 522 -3.66 25.61 26.16
CA CYS A 522 -3.38 24.86 27.39
C CYS A 522 -2.22 25.51 28.17
N GLY A 523 -2.19 25.32 29.50
CA GLY A 523 -1.16 25.91 30.36
C GLY A 523 0.16 25.12 30.40
N SER A 524 0.12 23.84 30.05
CA SER A 524 1.24 22.90 30.11
C SER A 524 1.06 21.70 29.17
N MET A 525 2.14 20.96 28.91
CA MET A 525 2.09 19.70 28.17
C MET A 525 1.14 18.69 28.84
N ALA A 526 1.22 18.53 30.16
CA ALA A 526 0.33 17.62 30.90
C ALA A 526 -1.15 17.96 30.69
N SER A 527 -1.53 19.23 30.84
CA SER A 527 -2.92 19.66 30.61
C SER A 527 -3.38 19.47 29.15
N ALA A 528 -2.47 19.59 28.18
CA ALA A 528 -2.79 19.34 26.78
C ALA A 528 -3.03 17.84 26.51
N LEU A 529 -2.20 16.95 27.06
CA LEU A 529 -2.36 15.51 26.90
C LEU A 529 -3.61 14.98 27.62
N GLU A 530 -3.92 15.51 28.80
CA GLU A 530 -5.17 15.22 29.53
C GLU A 530 -6.39 15.65 28.72
N LEU A 531 -6.39 16.88 28.18
CA LEU A 531 -7.45 17.37 27.31
C LEU A 531 -7.65 16.47 26.09
N LEU A 532 -6.56 16.10 25.42
CA LEU A 532 -6.60 15.25 24.22
C LEU A 532 -6.97 13.79 24.54
N ALA A 533 -6.82 13.35 25.79
CA ALA A 533 -7.30 12.04 26.26
C ALA A 533 -8.79 12.04 26.63
N ALA A 534 -9.40 13.22 26.79
CA ALA A 534 -10.82 13.38 27.14
C ALA A 534 -11.73 13.53 25.91
N SER A 535 -13.02 13.29 26.09
CA SER A 535 -14.06 13.57 25.08
C SER A 535 -14.20 15.08 24.86
N PRO A 536 -14.37 15.57 23.61
CA PRO A 536 -14.56 14.80 22.37
C PRO A 536 -13.26 14.44 21.62
N TYR A 537 -12.08 14.85 22.12
CA TYR A 537 -10.82 14.71 21.40
C TYR A 537 -10.27 13.27 21.35
N CYS A 538 -10.58 12.43 22.32
CA CYS A 538 -10.22 11.01 22.27
C CYS A 538 -10.89 10.25 21.11
N LEU A 539 -12.07 10.71 20.65
CA LEU A 539 -12.81 10.11 19.54
C LEU A 539 -12.42 10.73 18.18
N SER A 540 -12.06 12.01 18.16
CA SER A 540 -11.83 12.78 16.92
C SER A 540 -10.36 12.96 16.54
N ILE A 541 -9.43 12.80 17.49
CA ILE A 541 -8.00 12.90 17.22
C ILE A 541 -7.41 11.50 17.06
N ASP A 542 -6.58 11.30 16.05
CA ASP A 542 -5.82 10.06 15.81
C ASP A 542 -4.47 10.11 16.56
N LYS A 543 -3.55 10.97 16.14
CA LYS A 543 -2.20 11.10 16.74
C LYS A 543 -1.91 12.50 17.27
N VAL A 544 -0.94 12.60 18.17
CA VAL A 544 -0.46 13.86 18.77
C VAL A 544 1.00 14.07 18.41
N PHE A 545 1.31 15.25 17.89
CA PHE A 545 2.67 15.65 17.51
C PHE A 545 3.12 16.89 18.29
N VAL A 546 4.31 16.85 18.87
CA VAL A 546 4.97 18.00 19.48
C VAL A 546 5.93 18.60 18.45
N ILE A 547 5.75 19.88 18.13
CA ILE A 547 6.42 20.51 16.98
C ILE A 547 7.32 21.70 17.35
N GLY A 548 7.48 22.02 18.64
CA GLY A 548 8.26 23.16 19.10
C GLY A 548 7.63 23.90 20.28
N GLY A 549 8.28 24.91 20.87
CA GLY A 549 9.62 25.42 20.56
C GLY A 549 10.69 24.79 21.45
N GLY A 550 11.91 25.35 21.43
CA GLY A 550 13.08 24.76 22.09
C GLY A 550 12.87 24.33 23.54
N GLN A 551 12.16 25.12 24.36
CA GLN A 551 11.84 24.72 25.74
C GLN A 551 10.99 23.45 25.80
N ILE A 552 9.92 23.39 25.00
CA ILE A 552 8.99 22.25 24.98
C ILE A 552 9.69 21.01 24.44
N LEU A 553 10.51 21.16 23.39
CA LEU A 553 11.27 20.05 22.82
C LEU A 553 12.33 19.52 23.80
N ARG A 554 12.98 20.37 24.60
CA ARG A 554 13.90 19.92 25.66
C ARG A 554 13.22 19.02 26.68
N GLU A 555 11.97 19.32 27.03
CA GLU A 555 11.18 18.54 27.98
C GLU A 555 10.55 17.30 27.33
N ALA A 556 10.21 17.36 26.04
CA ALA A 556 9.42 16.33 25.36
C ALA A 556 10.24 15.26 24.63
N LEU A 557 11.39 15.61 24.05
CA LEU A 557 12.09 14.76 23.06
C LEU A 557 12.49 13.38 23.60
N ASN A 558 13.06 13.32 24.80
CA ASN A 558 13.46 12.06 25.42
C ASN A 558 12.49 11.56 26.51
N ALA A 559 11.39 12.28 26.76
CA ALA A 559 10.48 11.96 27.86
C ALA A 559 9.69 10.65 27.63
N PRO A 560 9.29 9.94 28.71
CA PRO A 560 8.61 8.64 28.60
C PRO A 560 7.36 8.61 27.72
N GLY A 561 6.65 9.74 27.60
CA GLY A 561 5.45 9.87 26.76
C GLY A 561 5.72 10.01 25.25
N CYS A 562 6.98 10.15 24.82
CA CYS A 562 7.36 10.26 23.41
C CYS A 562 7.59 8.87 22.80
N ASP A 563 6.73 8.45 21.87
CA ASP A 563 6.82 7.14 21.21
C ASP A 563 7.76 7.14 19.99
N ALA A 564 7.87 8.27 19.29
CA ALA A 564 8.71 8.42 18.10
C ALA A 564 9.22 9.85 17.92
N ILE A 565 10.37 9.99 17.26
CA ILE A 565 10.98 11.26 16.88
C ILE A 565 11.23 11.25 15.38
N HIS A 566 10.53 12.12 14.66
CA HIS A 566 10.75 12.38 13.24
C HIS A 566 11.66 13.60 13.11
N ILE A 567 12.89 13.36 12.69
CA ILE A 567 13.92 14.38 12.60
C ILE A 567 14.37 14.59 11.15
N THR A 568 14.42 15.85 10.73
CA THR A 568 15.15 16.27 9.54
C THR A 568 16.55 16.64 9.99
N GLU A 569 17.53 15.80 9.70
CA GLU A 569 18.93 15.99 10.08
C GLU A 569 19.66 16.79 9.02
N ILE A 570 19.99 18.03 9.32
CA ILE A 570 20.74 18.93 8.46
C ILE A 570 22.23 18.73 8.72
N GLU A 571 22.91 18.25 7.68
CA GLU A 571 24.33 17.91 7.73
C GLU A 571 25.25 19.10 7.46
N THR A 572 24.69 20.22 7.00
CA THR A 572 25.43 21.45 6.74
C THR A 572 25.53 22.28 8.02
N ASP A 573 26.71 22.85 8.27
CA ASP A 573 26.92 23.71 9.44
C ASP A 573 26.16 25.03 9.27
N ILE A 574 25.19 25.27 10.15
CA ILE A 574 24.33 26.45 10.16
C ILE A 574 24.31 27.01 11.58
N GLU A 575 24.58 28.31 11.71
CA GLU A 575 24.58 29.00 13.00
C GLU A 575 23.17 29.01 13.63
N CYS A 576 23.09 28.65 14.91
CA CYS A 576 21.86 28.58 15.69
C CYS A 576 22.06 29.21 17.08
N ASP A 577 21.00 29.76 17.66
CA ASP A 577 20.97 30.26 19.06
C ASP A 577 20.06 29.41 19.97
N THR A 578 19.24 28.54 19.36
CA THR A 578 18.26 27.72 20.05
C THR A 578 18.57 26.25 19.79
N PHE A 579 18.80 25.50 20.88
CA PHE A 579 19.22 24.10 20.85
C PHE A 579 18.32 23.19 21.69
N ILE A 580 18.28 21.91 21.32
CA ILE A 580 17.54 20.84 22.01
C ILE A 580 18.51 19.69 22.37
N PRO A 581 18.19 18.77 23.31
CA PRO A 581 19.06 17.64 23.60
C PRO A 581 19.18 16.70 22.41
N ALA A 582 20.29 15.96 22.37
CA ALA A 582 20.44 14.83 21.46
C ALA A 582 19.38 13.75 21.72
N VAL A 583 19.04 12.98 20.68
CA VAL A 583 18.20 11.79 20.81
C VAL A 583 18.93 10.76 21.68
N ASP A 584 18.26 10.29 22.73
CA ASP A 584 18.83 9.28 23.63
C ASP A 584 18.83 7.90 22.96
N ALA A 585 20.00 7.51 22.45
CA ALA A 585 20.21 6.23 21.78
C ALA A 585 20.06 5.00 22.71
N SER A 586 19.96 5.18 24.04
CA SER A 586 19.69 4.09 24.99
C SER A 586 18.22 3.66 25.01
N VAL A 587 17.32 4.52 24.52
CA VAL A 587 15.88 4.27 24.51
C VAL A 587 15.24 4.41 23.13
N PHE A 588 15.93 5.04 22.17
CA PHE A 588 15.47 5.22 20.81
C PHE A 588 16.36 4.49 19.80
N GLN A 589 15.73 3.83 18.82
CA GLN A 589 16.42 3.22 17.68
C GLN A 589 15.91 3.78 16.34
N PRO A 590 16.79 3.91 15.33
CA PRO A 590 16.35 4.26 13.98
C PRO A 590 15.39 3.21 13.41
N TRP A 591 14.19 3.64 13.01
CA TRP A 591 13.24 2.84 12.24
C TRP A 591 13.44 2.99 10.73
N TYR A 592 13.71 4.22 10.30
CA TYR A 592 13.89 4.59 8.90
C TYR A 592 14.82 5.79 8.81
N SER A 593 15.69 5.79 7.80
CA SER A 593 16.47 6.96 7.38
C SER A 593 16.38 7.07 5.87
N SER A 594 16.05 8.26 5.35
CA SER A 594 16.13 8.51 3.92
C SER A 594 17.59 8.52 3.47
N PHE A 595 17.81 8.35 2.17
CA PHE A 595 19.07 8.76 1.56
C PHE A 595 19.22 10.29 1.68
N PRO A 596 20.46 10.81 1.77
CA PRO A 596 20.70 12.25 1.82
C PRO A 596 20.17 12.97 0.58
N LEU A 597 19.49 14.09 0.81
CA LEU A 597 18.98 15.02 -0.19
C LEU A 597 19.84 16.28 -0.19
N VAL A 598 19.83 17.02 -1.30
CA VAL A 598 20.43 18.35 -1.40
C VAL A 598 19.39 19.30 -1.96
N GLU A 599 19.01 20.32 -1.19
CA GLU A 599 18.09 21.39 -1.58
C GLU A 599 18.69 22.71 -1.13
N ASN A 600 18.77 23.71 -2.02
CA ASN A 600 19.37 25.02 -1.73
C ASN A 600 20.80 24.94 -1.14
N ASN A 601 21.64 24.02 -1.65
CA ASN A 601 23.00 23.73 -1.16
C ASN A 601 23.08 23.24 0.29
N ILE A 602 21.97 22.80 0.87
CA ILE A 602 21.91 22.19 2.19
C ILE A 602 21.70 20.70 2.01
N ARG A 603 22.63 19.89 2.56
CA ARG A 603 22.51 18.43 2.61
C ARG A 603 21.75 18.02 3.87
N TYR A 604 20.73 17.18 3.74
CA TYR A 604 19.94 16.69 4.88
C TYR A 604 19.27 15.34 4.61
N SER A 605 18.82 14.67 5.66
CA SER A 605 18.06 13.42 5.58
C SER A 605 16.88 13.39 6.55
N PHE A 606 15.85 12.60 6.22
CA PHE A 606 14.72 12.34 7.11
C PHE A 606 14.95 11.06 7.89
N THR A 607 15.07 11.15 9.20
CA THR A 607 15.24 10.00 10.09
C THR A 607 14.05 9.90 11.02
N THR A 608 13.54 8.69 11.25
CA THR A 608 12.57 8.41 12.30
C THR A 608 13.20 7.48 13.32
N TYR A 609 13.20 7.91 14.56
CA TYR A 609 13.56 7.11 15.72
C TYR A 609 12.29 6.63 16.42
N VAL A 610 12.27 5.37 16.84
CA VAL A 610 11.19 4.79 17.65
C VAL A 610 11.69 4.43 19.02
N ARG A 611 10.86 4.66 20.04
CA ARG A 611 11.16 4.23 21.40
C ARG A 611 11.10 2.71 21.47
N VAL A 612 12.14 2.11 22.02
CA VAL A 612 12.24 0.67 22.29
C VAL A 612 12.35 0.53 23.82
N ARG A 613 11.38 -0.14 24.46
CA ARG A 613 11.30 -0.23 25.92
C ARG A 613 12.19 -1.37 26.44
N ASN A 614 12.94 -1.12 27.51
CA ASN A 614 13.57 -2.19 28.31
C ASN A 614 12.55 -2.78 29.29
N PRO A 615 12.42 -4.12 29.40
CA PRO A 615 11.47 -4.76 30.32
C PRO A 615 11.74 -4.55 31.82
N ILE A 616 12.89 -3.97 32.20
CA ILE A 616 13.40 -4.00 33.59
C ILE A 616 12.92 -2.80 34.44
N ASP A 617 12.39 -1.73 33.83
CA ASP A 617 12.16 -0.44 34.51
C ASP A 617 10.69 -0.10 34.85
N GLU A 618 9.80 -1.08 35.09
CA GLU A 618 8.52 -0.77 35.75
C GLU A 618 8.60 -0.88 37.28
N PRO A 619 8.18 0.17 38.05
CA PRO A 619 7.98 0.03 39.49
C PRO A 619 6.80 -0.91 39.73
N LEU A 620 7.05 -2.01 40.45
CA LEU A 620 6.01 -2.89 40.99
C LEU A 620 4.99 -2.07 41.80
N GLY A 621 3.84 -1.77 41.19
CA GLY A 621 2.67 -1.24 41.87
C GLY A 621 2.24 -2.23 42.95
N GLN A 622 2.19 -1.75 44.19
CA GLN A 622 1.78 -2.51 45.37
C GLN A 622 0.39 -3.14 45.16
N THR A 623 0.33 -4.47 45.16
CA THR A 623 -0.89 -5.21 45.45
C THR A 623 -0.62 -6.24 46.55
N ASN A 624 -1.14 -5.92 47.74
CA ASN A 624 -1.34 -6.90 48.80
C ASN A 624 -2.43 -7.88 48.37
N GLY A 625 -2.17 -9.19 48.40
CA GLY A 625 -3.24 -10.20 48.47
C GLY A 625 -2.99 -11.53 47.76
N LEU A 626 -2.67 -12.53 48.59
CA LEU A 626 -2.81 -13.98 48.39
C LEU A 626 -1.91 -14.71 47.37
N MET A 627 -0.98 -15.47 47.95
CA MET A 627 -0.24 -16.54 47.30
C MET A 627 -1.17 -17.65 46.81
N SER A 628 -0.93 -18.12 45.59
CA SER A 628 -1.31 -19.45 45.13
C SER A 628 -0.19 -19.98 44.26
N GLU A 629 0.52 -20.98 44.77
CA GLU A 629 1.50 -21.78 44.03
C GLU A 629 0.77 -22.61 42.97
N ASN A 630 1.12 -22.41 41.69
CA ASN A 630 1.26 -23.47 40.69
C ASN A 630 1.88 -22.86 39.42
N GLY A 631 3.14 -23.22 39.19
CA GLY A 631 3.93 -22.73 38.07
C GLY A 631 3.54 -23.40 36.75
N SER A 632 3.25 -22.56 35.76
CA SER A 632 3.86 -22.58 34.41
C SER A 632 3.02 -21.64 33.55
N ASP A 633 3.50 -20.42 33.30
CA ASP A 633 3.09 -19.74 32.08
C ASP A 633 4.11 -18.67 31.71
N SER A 634 4.66 -18.85 30.52
CA SER A 634 5.44 -17.85 29.81
C SER A 634 4.63 -16.56 29.73
N ALA A 635 5.13 -15.50 30.39
CA ALA A 635 4.59 -14.16 30.26
C ALA A 635 4.48 -13.82 28.76
N LYS A 636 3.24 -13.72 28.28
CA LYS A 636 2.91 -13.38 26.89
C LYS A 636 3.33 -11.94 26.65
N PHE A 637 4.44 -11.76 25.95
CA PHE A 637 4.88 -10.46 25.43
C PHE A 637 3.90 -9.98 24.38
N GLU A 638 2.92 -9.15 24.76
CA GLU A 638 2.21 -8.31 23.82
C GLU A 638 3.16 -7.21 23.35
N VAL A 639 3.84 -7.47 22.23
CA VAL A 639 4.50 -6.44 21.45
C VAL A 639 3.40 -5.44 21.04
N LYS A 640 3.37 -4.25 21.64
CA LYS A 640 2.67 -3.12 21.03
C LYS A 640 3.19 -3.02 19.59
N LYS A 641 2.33 -3.34 18.61
CA LYS A 641 2.63 -3.13 17.19
C LYS A 641 3.09 -1.67 17.06
N PHE A 642 4.12 -1.38 16.25
CA PHE A 642 4.57 0.00 15.95
C PHE A 642 3.51 0.81 15.15
N SER A 643 2.22 0.49 15.33
CA SER A 643 1.04 1.10 14.71
C SER A 643 0.82 2.55 15.14
N PHE A 644 1.55 3.04 16.14
CA PHE A 644 1.58 4.46 16.48
C PHE A 644 2.28 5.29 15.38
N LEU A 645 3.21 4.69 14.61
CA LEU A 645 3.85 5.38 13.50
C LEU A 645 2.83 5.74 12.40
N PRO A 646 2.99 6.89 11.73
CA PRO A 646 2.26 7.15 10.49
C PRO A 646 2.53 6.02 9.47
N LYS A 647 1.48 5.55 8.78
CA LYS A 647 1.58 4.46 7.79
C LYS A 647 2.70 4.69 6.77
N MET A 648 2.84 5.93 6.29
CA MET A 648 3.88 6.35 5.33
C MET A 648 5.33 6.24 5.86
N ILE A 649 5.52 6.14 7.18
CA ILE A 649 6.83 5.91 7.81
C ILE A 649 6.99 4.43 8.16
N PHE A 650 5.94 3.80 8.68
CA PHE A 650 5.93 2.38 9.00
C PHE A 650 6.32 1.52 7.79
N GLU A 651 5.75 1.80 6.62
CA GLU A 651 5.98 1.04 5.38
C GLU A 651 7.33 1.31 4.69
N LYS A 652 8.12 2.25 5.21
CA LYS A 652 9.46 2.60 4.70
C LYS A 652 10.60 1.82 5.34
N HIS A 653 10.33 0.94 6.31
CA HIS A 653 11.38 0.11 6.90
C HIS A 653 12.08 -0.74 5.83
N GLU A 654 13.41 -0.69 5.77
CA GLU A 654 14.19 -1.26 4.65
C GLU A 654 14.10 -2.80 4.57
N GLU A 655 13.80 -3.50 5.66
CA GLU A 655 13.51 -4.95 5.62
C GLU A 655 12.34 -5.31 4.68
N TYR A 656 11.40 -4.37 4.43
CA TYR A 656 10.35 -4.59 3.45
C TYR A 656 10.87 -4.76 2.02
N LEU A 657 12.10 -4.31 1.70
CA LEU A 657 12.73 -4.60 0.40
C LEU A 657 12.90 -6.11 0.19
N TYR A 658 13.44 -6.80 1.19
CA TYR A 658 13.57 -8.26 1.18
C TYR A 658 12.21 -8.95 1.22
N LEU A 659 11.32 -8.55 2.13
CA LEU A 659 10.02 -9.22 2.30
C LEU A 659 9.15 -9.10 1.04
N ARG A 660 9.11 -7.91 0.42
CA ARG A 660 8.35 -7.71 -0.83
C ARG A 660 8.96 -8.51 -1.98
N LEU A 661 10.29 -8.61 -2.06
CA LEU A 661 10.94 -9.43 -3.09
C LEU A 661 10.66 -10.93 -2.89
N VAL A 662 10.69 -11.42 -1.65
CA VAL A 662 10.27 -12.80 -1.33
C VAL A 662 8.82 -13.04 -1.74
N GLN A 663 7.91 -12.14 -1.36
CA GLN A 663 6.49 -12.24 -1.72
C GLN A 663 6.31 -12.26 -3.25
N ASP A 664 7.00 -11.37 -3.97
CA ASP A 664 6.94 -11.28 -5.42
C ASP A 664 7.49 -12.54 -6.11
N ILE A 665 8.59 -13.12 -5.62
CA ILE A 665 9.11 -14.38 -6.15
C ILE A 665 8.16 -15.54 -5.87
N ILE A 666 7.53 -15.61 -4.70
CA ILE A 666 6.55 -16.67 -4.39
C ILE A 666 5.29 -16.51 -5.25
N SER A 667 4.81 -15.28 -5.45
CA SER A 667 3.58 -15.01 -6.19
C SER A 667 3.75 -15.08 -7.71
N ASN A 668 4.88 -14.59 -8.23
CA ASN A 668 5.07 -14.32 -9.66
C ASN A 668 6.36 -14.96 -10.23
N GLY A 669 7.12 -15.70 -9.43
CA GLY A 669 8.36 -16.34 -9.88
C GLY A 669 8.09 -17.47 -10.87
N ALA A 670 8.92 -17.56 -11.90
CA ALA A 670 8.88 -18.67 -12.83
C ALA A 670 9.31 -19.96 -12.11
N HIS A 671 8.48 -21.00 -12.23
CA HIS A 671 8.86 -22.33 -11.76
C HIS A 671 9.99 -22.87 -12.64
N LYS A 672 11.12 -23.18 -12.02
CA LYS A 672 12.25 -23.82 -12.67
C LYS A 672 12.54 -25.12 -11.94
N ASP A 673 12.59 -26.19 -12.71
CA ASP A 673 13.25 -27.40 -12.23
C ASP A 673 14.72 -27.06 -11.99
N ASP A 674 15.25 -27.54 -10.88
CA ASP A 674 16.64 -27.35 -10.51
C ASP A 674 17.36 -28.70 -10.49
N ARG A 675 18.69 -28.67 -10.50
CA ARG A 675 19.52 -29.89 -10.45
C ARG A 675 19.30 -30.74 -9.20
N THR A 676 18.56 -30.24 -8.21
CA THR A 676 18.29 -30.93 -6.93
C THR A 676 16.95 -31.65 -6.92
N GLY A 677 16.08 -31.44 -7.93
CA GLY A 677 14.73 -32.01 -8.00
C GLY A 677 13.74 -31.40 -6.99
N THR A 678 14.13 -30.33 -6.29
CA THR A 678 13.28 -29.59 -5.34
C THR A 678 12.37 -28.60 -6.06
N GLY A 679 12.85 -28.09 -7.20
CA GLY A 679 12.21 -26.98 -7.91
C GLY A 679 12.41 -25.66 -7.18
N THR A 680 12.36 -24.59 -7.95
CA THR A 680 12.49 -23.23 -7.45
C THR A 680 11.43 -22.33 -8.09
N LEU A 681 11.00 -21.31 -7.36
CA LEU A 681 10.32 -20.14 -7.92
C LEU A 681 11.37 -19.05 -8.07
N SER A 682 11.51 -18.46 -9.25
CA SER A 682 12.64 -17.57 -9.54
C SER A 682 12.26 -16.32 -10.34
N LYS A 683 12.99 -15.23 -10.11
CA LYS A 683 13.00 -14.03 -10.97
C LYS A 683 14.45 -13.69 -11.33
N PHE A 684 14.63 -13.10 -12.50
CA PHE A 684 15.94 -12.74 -13.00
C PHE A 684 16.13 -11.22 -13.03
N GLY A 685 17.19 -10.71 -12.41
CA GLY A 685 17.52 -9.28 -12.40
C GLY A 685 16.74 -8.51 -11.32
N CYS A 686 17.08 -8.73 -10.05
CA CYS A 686 16.48 -8.05 -8.91
C CYS A 686 17.49 -7.12 -8.22
N GLN A 687 17.02 -6.12 -7.46
CA GLN A 687 17.89 -5.21 -6.72
C GLN A 687 17.27 -4.80 -5.38
N MET A 688 18.10 -4.68 -4.35
CA MET A 688 17.77 -4.06 -3.06
C MET A 688 18.86 -3.06 -2.68
N ARG A 689 18.52 -1.98 -1.97
CA ARG A 689 19.47 -0.96 -1.50
C ARG A 689 19.21 -0.65 -0.02
N PHE A 690 20.24 -0.78 0.81
CA PHE A 690 20.19 -0.59 2.25
C PHE A 690 21.09 0.59 2.66
N ASN A 691 20.61 1.42 3.58
CA ASN A 691 21.33 2.57 4.11
C ASN A 691 22.13 2.16 5.35
N LEU A 692 23.47 2.30 5.32
CA LEU A 692 24.36 1.84 6.40
C LEU A 692 24.73 2.96 7.39
N ARG A 693 24.25 4.19 7.19
CA ARG A 693 24.70 5.37 7.96
C ARG A 693 24.28 5.35 9.43
N LYS A 694 23.16 4.70 9.75
CA LYS A 694 22.51 4.78 11.09
C LYS A 694 22.16 3.43 11.70
N SER A 695 21.97 2.40 10.88
CA SER A 695 21.63 1.06 11.32
C SER A 695 22.30 0.03 10.41
N PHE A 696 22.26 -1.23 10.84
CA PHE A 696 22.89 -2.34 10.14
C PHE A 696 21.83 -3.34 9.66
N PRO A 697 21.73 -3.64 8.36
CA PRO A 697 20.62 -4.41 7.78
C PRO A 697 20.69 -5.91 8.09
N LEU A 698 20.58 -6.26 9.37
CA LEU A 698 20.40 -7.62 9.86
C LEU A 698 18.89 -7.87 10.04
N LEU A 699 18.33 -8.74 9.20
CA LEU A 699 16.89 -9.01 9.20
C LEU A 699 16.37 -9.37 10.60
N THR A 700 15.20 -8.86 10.95
CA THR A 700 14.58 -9.01 12.27
C THR A 700 13.37 -9.96 12.27
N THR A 701 12.75 -10.17 11.11
CA THR A 701 11.64 -11.12 10.94
C THR A 701 12.07 -12.59 11.06
N LYS A 702 13.38 -12.85 11.02
CA LYS A 702 13.99 -14.14 11.39
C LYS A 702 15.36 -13.90 12.03
N LYS A 703 15.80 -14.80 12.92
CA LYS A 703 17.15 -14.73 13.49
C LYS A 703 18.19 -15.09 12.42
N VAL A 704 19.11 -14.16 12.14
CA VAL A 704 20.27 -14.38 11.26
C VAL A 704 21.47 -14.82 12.09
N PHE A 705 22.26 -15.78 11.59
CA PHE A 705 23.41 -16.32 12.31
C PHE A 705 24.63 -15.38 12.24
N TRP A 706 24.58 -14.29 13.02
CA TRP A 706 25.59 -13.21 13.02
C TRP A 706 27.03 -13.69 13.17
N ARG A 707 27.32 -14.54 14.16
CA ARG A 707 28.68 -15.06 14.37
C ARG A 707 29.20 -15.80 13.13
N GLY A 708 28.33 -16.54 12.42
CA GLY A 708 28.69 -17.16 11.16
C GLY A 708 29.06 -16.13 10.09
N VAL A 709 28.30 -15.03 9.98
CA VAL A 709 28.57 -13.93 9.02
C VAL A 709 29.96 -13.32 9.25
N VAL A 710 30.26 -12.99 10.50
CA VAL A 710 31.53 -12.36 10.88
C VAL A 710 32.70 -13.31 10.61
N GLU A 711 32.64 -14.53 11.12
CA GLU A 711 33.74 -15.50 11.01
C GLU A 711 34.00 -15.94 9.56
N GLU A 712 32.96 -16.10 8.75
CA GLU A 712 33.11 -16.40 7.32
C GLU A 712 33.76 -15.22 6.58
N LEU A 713 33.34 -13.99 6.87
CA LEU A 713 33.92 -12.81 6.22
C LEU A 713 35.40 -12.64 6.58
N LEU A 714 35.77 -12.83 7.84
CA LEU A 714 37.18 -12.80 8.27
C LEU A 714 37.98 -13.92 7.61
N TRP A 715 37.39 -15.11 7.45
CA TRP A 715 38.01 -16.21 6.72
C TRP A 715 38.20 -15.88 5.23
N PHE A 716 37.24 -15.23 4.56
CA PHE A 716 37.44 -14.72 3.20
C PHE A 716 38.53 -13.65 3.13
N ILE A 717 38.55 -12.69 4.06
CA ILE A 717 39.58 -11.66 4.12
C ILE A 717 40.96 -12.32 4.24
N SER A 718 41.13 -13.33 5.09
CA SER A 718 42.42 -14.03 5.27
C SER A 718 42.93 -14.77 4.03
N GLY A 719 42.11 -14.95 2.99
CA GLY A 719 42.48 -15.74 1.81
C GLY A 719 42.38 -17.26 1.99
N SER A 720 41.98 -17.73 3.18
CA SER A 720 41.89 -19.15 3.50
C SER A 720 40.83 -19.89 2.68
N THR A 721 41.15 -21.13 2.31
CA THR A 721 40.28 -22.07 1.57
C THR A 721 39.96 -23.34 2.37
N ASN A 722 40.51 -23.44 3.59
CA ASN A 722 40.32 -24.57 4.49
C ASN A 722 39.06 -24.40 5.34
N ALA A 723 38.05 -25.23 5.12
CA ALA A 723 36.80 -25.20 5.89
C ALA A 723 36.99 -25.61 7.37
N LYS A 724 38.07 -26.34 7.71
CA LYS A 724 38.36 -26.76 9.09
C LYS A 724 38.56 -25.57 10.02
N VAL A 725 39.10 -24.46 9.52
CA VAL A 725 39.26 -23.21 10.29
C VAL A 725 37.92 -22.70 10.82
N LEU A 726 36.85 -22.82 10.02
CA LEU A 726 35.49 -22.48 10.44
C LEU A 726 34.90 -23.54 11.38
N GLN A 727 35.12 -24.82 11.09
CA GLN A 727 34.63 -25.94 11.91
C GLN A 727 35.20 -25.91 13.33
N GLU A 728 36.48 -25.60 13.50
CA GLU A 728 37.15 -25.46 14.80
C GLU A 728 36.53 -24.35 15.65
N LYS A 729 35.96 -23.32 14.99
CA LYS A 729 35.19 -22.24 15.62
C LYS A 729 33.71 -22.60 15.82
N GLY A 730 33.27 -23.79 15.41
CA GLY A 730 31.88 -24.26 15.49
C GLY A 730 30.98 -23.70 14.39
N ILE A 731 31.54 -23.28 13.26
CA ILE A 731 30.84 -22.72 12.11
C ILE A 731 30.81 -23.77 10.99
N HIS A 732 29.61 -24.26 10.66
CA HIS A 732 29.40 -25.45 9.81
C HIS A 732 28.74 -25.15 8.45
N ILE A 733 28.80 -23.90 7.98
CA ILE A 733 28.09 -23.45 6.77
C ILE A 733 28.67 -24.05 5.47
N TRP A 734 29.93 -24.48 5.48
CA TRP A 734 30.62 -25.08 4.33
C TRP A 734 30.69 -26.61 4.37
N ASP A 735 30.30 -27.25 5.47
CA ASP A 735 30.51 -28.70 5.70
C ASP A 735 29.95 -29.57 4.57
N GLY A 736 28.76 -29.23 4.05
CA GLY A 736 28.17 -29.98 2.95
C GLY A 736 29.01 -29.94 1.67
N ASN A 737 29.53 -28.75 1.32
CA ASN A 737 30.38 -28.55 0.15
C ASN A 737 31.84 -28.99 0.35
N ALA A 738 32.24 -29.20 1.60
CA ALA A 738 33.58 -29.63 2.00
C ALA A 738 33.70 -31.16 2.14
N SER A 739 32.59 -31.89 2.21
CA SER A 739 32.56 -33.33 2.45
C SER A 739 33.21 -34.14 1.34
N ARG A 740 33.82 -35.27 1.70
CA ARG A 740 34.40 -36.23 0.74
C ARG A 740 33.40 -36.62 -0.37
N ASP A 741 32.19 -37.01 0.03
CA ASP A 741 31.11 -37.42 -0.89
C ASP A 741 30.79 -36.33 -1.93
N TYR A 742 30.73 -35.07 -1.50
CA TYR A 742 30.42 -33.96 -2.40
C TYR A 742 31.57 -33.66 -3.36
N LEU A 743 32.80 -33.58 -2.86
CA LEU A 743 33.99 -33.33 -3.68
C LEU A 743 34.17 -34.41 -4.76
N ASP A 744 33.95 -35.68 -4.42
CA ASP A 744 33.97 -36.79 -5.37
C ASP A 744 32.87 -36.64 -6.43
N SER A 745 31.66 -36.25 -6.02
CA SER A 745 30.51 -36.08 -6.92
C SER A 745 30.71 -35.00 -7.99
N ILE A 746 31.61 -34.05 -7.76
CA ILE A 746 31.96 -32.97 -8.71
C ILE A 746 33.31 -33.20 -9.39
N GLY A 747 33.93 -34.37 -9.20
CA GLY A 747 35.16 -34.79 -9.88
C GLY A 747 36.47 -34.31 -9.23
N LEU A 748 36.43 -33.81 -7.99
CA LEU A 748 37.60 -33.39 -7.23
C LEU A 748 38.10 -34.52 -6.31
N VAL A 749 38.42 -35.68 -6.89
CA VAL A 749 38.75 -36.92 -6.15
C VAL A 749 40.06 -36.85 -5.36
N ASP A 750 41.05 -36.11 -5.87
CA ASP A 750 42.37 -35.97 -5.22
C ASP A 750 42.44 -34.80 -4.22
N ARG A 751 41.38 -34.01 -4.12
CA ARG A 751 41.26 -32.85 -3.22
C ARG A 751 41.12 -33.32 -1.77
N GLU A 752 41.86 -32.80 -0.80
CA GLU A 752 41.66 -33.18 0.61
C GLU A 752 40.24 -32.80 1.09
N GLU A 753 39.63 -33.60 1.98
CA GLU A 753 38.36 -33.21 2.60
C GLU A 753 38.52 -31.87 3.35
N SER A 754 37.53 -30.98 3.19
CA SER A 754 37.55 -29.58 3.64
C SER A 754 38.43 -28.59 2.87
N ASP A 755 39.15 -29.04 1.84
CA ASP A 755 39.78 -28.13 0.87
C ASP A 755 38.73 -27.71 -0.18
N LEU A 756 38.30 -26.46 -0.12
CA LEU A 756 37.25 -25.93 -1.00
C LEU A 756 37.79 -25.44 -2.36
N GLY A 757 39.10 -25.55 -2.60
CA GLY A 757 39.74 -25.03 -3.80
C GLY A 757 39.92 -23.50 -3.77
N PRO A 758 40.29 -22.88 -4.90
CA PRO A 758 40.57 -21.45 -5.00
C PRO A 758 39.30 -20.60 -5.03
N ILE A 759 38.47 -20.68 -3.98
CA ILE A 759 37.20 -19.97 -3.84
C ILE A 759 37.38 -18.55 -3.27
N TYR A 760 36.34 -17.71 -3.37
CA TYR A 760 36.18 -16.38 -2.74
C TYR A 760 37.45 -15.72 -2.20
N GLY A 761 37.82 -15.97 -0.93
CA GLY A 761 38.96 -15.34 -0.27
C GLY A 761 40.28 -15.52 -1.00
N PHE A 762 40.54 -16.73 -1.53
CA PHE A 762 41.70 -16.98 -2.37
C PHE A 762 41.70 -16.05 -3.59
N GLN A 763 40.56 -15.89 -4.26
CA GLN A 763 40.47 -14.97 -5.39
C GLN A 763 40.60 -13.51 -4.95
N TRP A 764 40.18 -13.14 -3.72
CA TRP A 764 40.33 -11.78 -3.20
C TRP A 764 41.80 -11.42 -2.93
N ARG A 765 42.59 -12.35 -2.41
CA ARG A 765 43.99 -12.10 -1.98
C ARG A 765 45.04 -12.56 -3.00
N HIS A 766 44.69 -13.52 -3.85
CA HIS A 766 45.62 -14.24 -4.73
C HIS A 766 45.04 -14.46 -6.14
N PHE A 767 44.31 -13.50 -6.69
CA PHE A 767 43.66 -13.65 -8.01
C PHE A 767 44.67 -14.05 -9.09
N GLY A 768 44.41 -15.15 -9.79
CA GLY A 768 45.30 -15.66 -10.85
C GLY A 768 46.54 -16.44 -10.37
N ALA A 769 46.73 -16.62 -9.06
CA ALA A 769 47.75 -17.54 -8.54
C ALA A 769 47.37 -19.00 -8.88
N ARG A 770 48.38 -19.84 -9.11
CA ARG A 770 48.17 -21.27 -9.36
C ARG A 770 47.87 -21.98 -8.04
N TYR A 771 46.63 -22.42 -7.87
CA TYR A 771 46.24 -23.21 -6.70
C TYR A 771 46.89 -24.60 -6.67
N THR A 772 47.38 -25.00 -5.50
CA THR A 772 47.82 -26.37 -5.20
C THR A 772 46.86 -27.02 -4.21
N ASP A 773 46.89 -26.59 -2.96
CA ASP A 773 46.08 -27.09 -1.84
C ASP A 773 45.84 -25.98 -0.80
N MET A 774 45.03 -26.30 0.20
CA MET A 774 44.64 -25.36 1.27
C MET A 774 45.72 -25.09 2.34
N HIS A 775 46.87 -25.78 2.29
CA HIS A 775 47.96 -25.66 3.28
C HIS A 775 49.15 -24.84 2.75
N ALA A 776 49.22 -24.63 1.43
CA ALA A 776 50.27 -23.85 0.80
C ALA A 776 50.22 -22.36 1.19
N ASP A 777 51.41 -21.75 1.29
CA ASP A 777 51.55 -20.30 1.48
C ASP A 777 51.49 -19.57 0.13
N TYR A 778 50.42 -18.80 -0.06
CA TYR A 778 50.19 -18.00 -1.27
C TYR A 778 50.61 -16.53 -1.12
N THR A 779 51.27 -16.16 -0.02
CA THR A 779 51.73 -14.79 0.22
C THR A 779 52.56 -14.26 -0.96
N GLY A 780 52.16 -13.10 -1.49
CA GLY A 780 52.81 -12.46 -2.64
C GLY A 780 52.55 -13.14 -4.01
N GLN A 781 51.73 -14.19 -4.06
CA GLN A 781 51.31 -14.84 -5.31
C GLN A 781 49.98 -14.27 -5.80
N GLY A 782 49.84 -14.12 -7.12
CA GLY A 782 48.64 -13.57 -7.75
C GLY A 782 48.49 -12.06 -7.52
N PHE A 783 47.26 -11.57 -7.63
CA PHE A 783 46.90 -10.17 -7.40
C PHE A 783 45.98 -10.02 -6.18
N ASP A 784 46.43 -9.26 -5.17
CA ASP A 784 45.64 -8.94 -3.98
C ASP A 784 44.67 -7.80 -4.30
N GLN A 785 43.46 -8.18 -4.70
CA GLN A 785 42.39 -7.25 -5.06
C GLN A 785 41.88 -6.48 -3.83
N LEU A 786 41.85 -7.09 -2.65
CA LEU A 786 41.32 -6.44 -1.45
C LEU A 786 42.22 -5.28 -1.03
N LEU A 787 43.53 -5.47 -1.01
CA LEU A 787 44.48 -4.40 -0.71
C LEU A 787 44.53 -3.34 -1.81
N ASP A 788 44.39 -3.72 -3.09
CA ASP A 788 44.26 -2.74 -4.19
C ASP A 788 42.99 -1.88 -4.05
N VAL A 789 41.85 -2.48 -3.69
CA VAL A 789 40.60 -1.77 -3.41
C VAL A 789 40.79 -0.75 -2.28
N ILE A 790 41.34 -1.18 -1.14
CA ILE A 790 41.61 -0.29 0.01
C ILE A 790 42.61 0.81 -0.39
N GLY A 791 43.66 0.45 -1.14
CA GLY A 791 44.65 1.38 -1.66
C GLY A 791 44.02 2.46 -2.56
N LYS A 792 43.13 2.08 -3.47
CA LYS A 792 42.41 3.02 -4.34
C LYS A 792 41.44 3.89 -3.56
N ILE A 793 40.71 3.35 -2.59
CA ILE A 793 39.79 4.14 -1.76
C ILE A 793 40.56 5.23 -1.00
N LYS A 794 41.73 4.90 -0.44
CA LYS A 794 42.56 5.86 0.30
C LYS A 794 43.21 6.92 -0.59
N ASN A 795 43.69 6.54 -1.77
CA ASN A 795 44.59 7.37 -2.57
C ASN A 795 43.97 7.95 -3.85
N THR A 796 42.97 7.27 -4.42
CA THR A 796 42.29 7.65 -5.68
C THR A 796 40.78 7.37 -5.58
N PRO A 797 40.06 7.99 -4.64
CA PRO A 797 38.66 7.66 -4.32
C PRO A 797 37.68 7.87 -5.48
N ASP A 798 37.99 8.76 -6.43
CA ASP A 798 37.17 9.00 -7.63
C ASP A 798 37.37 7.95 -8.74
N ASP A 799 38.24 6.95 -8.52
CA ASP A 799 38.44 5.86 -9.47
C ASP A 799 37.14 5.06 -9.64
N ARG A 800 36.77 4.78 -10.89
CA ARG A 800 35.58 4.02 -11.26
C ARG A 800 35.86 2.51 -11.37
N ARG A 801 37.07 2.07 -11.03
CA ARG A 801 37.59 0.69 -11.16
C ARG A 801 37.96 0.08 -9.80
N ILE A 802 37.30 0.53 -8.74
CA ILE A 802 37.43 -0.03 -7.40
C ILE A 802 36.53 -1.28 -7.34
N ILE A 803 37.06 -2.41 -7.79
CA ILE A 803 36.30 -3.66 -8.02
C ILE A 803 37.02 -4.81 -7.32
N LEU A 804 36.23 -5.68 -6.67
CA LEU A 804 36.67 -6.93 -6.06
C LEU A 804 35.92 -8.09 -6.71
N SER A 805 36.60 -9.03 -7.37
CA SER A 805 35.97 -10.15 -8.08
C SER A 805 36.42 -11.51 -7.52
N ALA A 806 35.45 -12.37 -7.22
CA ALA A 806 35.69 -13.79 -6.99
C ALA A 806 35.56 -14.63 -8.27
N TRP A 807 35.05 -14.06 -9.36
CA TRP A 807 34.75 -14.81 -10.59
C TRP A 807 35.97 -14.93 -11.50
N ASN A 808 36.70 -16.05 -11.38
CA ASN A 808 37.82 -16.41 -12.25
C ASN A 808 37.45 -17.63 -13.14
N PRO A 809 37.16 -17.43 -14.44
CA PRO A 809 36.77 -18.51 -15.35
C PRO A 809 37.76 -19.69 -15.43
N SER A 810 39.06 -19.43 -15.28
CA SER A 810 40.11 -20.45 -15.36
C SER A 810 40.07 -21.41 -14.18
N ASP A 811 39.63 -20.92 -13.01
CA ASP A 811 39.67 -21.67 -11.75
C ASP A 811 38.32 -22.31 -11.39
N LEU A 812 37.24 -22.01 -12.12
CA LEU A 812 35.88 -22.47 -11.77
C LEU A 812 35.77 -23.99 -11.59
N LYS A 813 36.54 -24.77 -12.36
CA LYS A 813 36.55 -26.23 -12.27
C LYS A 813 37.35 -26.78 -11.08
N LEU A 814 38.15 -25.94 -10.44
CA LEU A 814 38.95 -26.29 -9.26
C LEU A 814 38.21 -26.00 -7.95
N MET A 815 37.16 -25.19 -8.01
CA MET A 815 36.38 -24.74 -6.85
C MET A 815 35.33 -25.78 -6.46
N ALA A 816 35.18 -26.04 -5.16
CA ALA A 816 34.10 -26.89 -4.66
C ALA A 816 32.71 -26.33 -5.01
N LEU A 817 32.56 -25.01 -5.00
CA LEU A 817 31.36 -24.34 -5.45
C LEU A 817 31.72 -23.00 -6.15
N PRO A 818 31.29 -22.78 -7.40
CA PRO A 818 31.49 -21.49 -8.07
C PRO A 818 30.90 -20.32 -7.27
N PRO A 819 31.57 -19.15 -7.20
CA PRO A 819 31.14 -18.02 -6.38
C PRO A 819 29.72 -17.56 -6.66
N CYS A 820 28.87 -17.49 -5.63
CA CYS A 820 27.52 -16.96 -5.75
C CYS A 820 27.51 -15.44 -5.81
N HIS A 821 28.15 -14.77 -4.84
CA HIS A 821 28.48 -13.34 -4.91
C HIS A 821 29.78 -13.17 -5.71
N MET A 822 29.61 -12.79 -6.97
CA MET A 822 30.66 -12.85 -7.99
C MET A 822 31.64 -11.70 -7.90
N PHE A 823 31.14 -10.47 -7.76
CA PHE A 823 31.97 -9.29 -7.65
C PHE A 823 31.24 -8.17 -6.91
N ALA A 824 32.02 -7.24 -6.36
CA ALA A 824 31.56 -6.01 -5.76
C ALA A 824 32.31 -4.81 -6.35
N GLN A 825 31.60 -3.69 -6.48
CA GLN A 825 32.16 -2.40 -6.86
C GLN A 825 31.96 -1.40 -5.72
N PHE A 826 32.99 -0.63 -5.42
CA PHE A 826 32.95 0.41 -4.41
C PHE A 826 32.88 1.79 -5.03
N TYR A 827 32.28 2.73 -4.31
CA TYR A 827 32.08 4.11 -4.74
C TYR A 827 32.27 5.05 -3.55
N VAL A 828 33.15 6.04 -3.69
CA VAL A 828 33.38 7.07 -2.68
C VAL A 828 32.76 8.38 -3.13
N ALA A 829 31.95 9.00 -2.28
CA ALA A 829 31.46 10.36 -2.49
C ALA A 829 31.09 11.01 -1.17
N ASN A 830 31.36 12.31 -1.02
CA ASN A 830 31.01 13.10 0.17
C ASN A 830 31.53 12.50 1.50
N GLY A 831 32.72 11.88 1.47
CA GLY A 831 33.29 11.20 2.65
C GLY A 831 32.61 9.87 3.00
N GLU A 832 31.76 9.33 2.12
CA GLU A 832 31.04 8.08 2.33
C GLU A 832 31.49 6.99 1.35
N LEU A 833 31.52 5.74 1.82
CA LEU A 833 31.82 4.55 1.02
C LEU A 833 30.55 3.73 0.79
N SER A 834 30.16 3.56 -0.47
CA SER A 834 29.09 2.65 -0.87
C SER A 834 29.64 1.41 -1.57
N CYS A 835 28.89 0.31 -1.52
CA CYS A 835 29.23 -0.96 -2.16
C CYS A 835 28.04 -1.48 -2.96
N GLN A 836 28.26 -1.85 -4.22
CA GLN A 836 27.33 -2.62 -5.02
C GLN A 836 27.87 -4.03 -5.23
N MET A 837 27.14 -5.04 -4.79
CA MET A 837 27.51 -6.46 -4.98
C MET A 837 26.58 -7.13 -5.98
N TYR A 838 27.15 -7.86 -6.94
CA TYR A 838 26.41 -8.70 -7.88
C TYR A 838 26.46 -10.18 -7.46
N GLN A 839 25.29 -10.75 -7.20
CA GLN A 839 25.10 -12.16 -6.85
C GLN A 839 24.38 -12.89 -7.98
N ARG A 840 25.07 -13.82 -8.68
CA ARG A 840 24.46 -14.55 -9.80
C ARG A 840 23.30 -15.47 -9.42
N SER A 841 23.32 -15.96 -8.18
CA SER A 841 22.39 -16.98 -7.69
C SER A 841 22.16 -16.77 -6.20
N ALA A 842 20.91 -16.55 -5.83
CA ALA A 842 20.54 -16.04 -4.52
C ALA A 842 19.33 -16.81 -3.97
N ASP A 843 19.60 -17.71 -3.02
CA ASP A 843 18.56 -18.35 -2.21
C ASP A 843 17.99 -17.31 -1.25
N MET A 844 16.78 -16.85 -1.54
CA MET A 844 16.08 -15.86 -0.75
C MET A 844 15.76 -16.38 0.66
N GLY A 845 15.54 -17.68 0.83
CA GLY A 845 15.16 -18.27 2.11
C GLY A 845 16.29 -18.36 3.12
N LEU A 846 17.50 -18.70 2.67
CA LEU A 846 18.65 -18.92 3.56
C LEU A 846 19.80 -17.94 3.27
N GLY A 847 20.31 -17.93 2.04
CA GLY A 847 21.54 -17.23 1.67
C GLY A 847 21.44 -15.71 1.71
N VAL A 848 20.41 -15.12 1.09
CA VAL A 848 20.31 -13.66 0.90
C VAL A 848 20.39 -12.88 2.22
N PRO A 849 19.70 -13.25 3.30
CA PRO A 849 19.82 -12.55 4.58
C PRO A 849 21.23 -12.59 5.18
N PHE A 850 21.99 -13.66 4.91
CA PHE A 850 23.38 -13.78 5.29
C PHE A 850 24.27 -12.89 4.39
N ASN A 851 24.02 -12.88 3.07
CA ASN A 851 24.79 -12.09 2.11
C ASN A 851 24.60 -10.58 2.29
N ILE A 852 23.38 -10.13 2.64
CA ILE A 852 23.10 -8.73 2.99
C ILE A 852 23.98 -8.30 4.15
N ALA A 853 23.98 -9.07 5.25
CA ALA A 853 24.79 -8.77 6.42
C ALA A 853 26.30 -8.82 6.11
N SER A 854 26.76 -9.82 5.36
CA SER A 854 28.18 -10.00 5.04
C SER A 854 28.76 -8.83 4.25
N TYR A 855 28.13 -8.41 3.15
CA TYR A 855 28.67 -7.30 2.35
C TYR A 855 28.40 -5.93 2.97
N SER A 856 27.34 -5.78 3.78
CA SER A 856 27.17 -4.59 4.61
C SER A 856 28.32 -4.47 5.62
N LEU A 857 28.70 -5.58 6.27
CA LEU A 857 29.82 -5.62 7.20
C LEU A 857 31.14 -5.32 6.50
N LEU A 858 31.41 -5.93 5.34
CA LEU A 858 32.60 -5.63 4.53
C LEU A 858 32.69 -4.14 4.18
N THR A 859 31.57 -3.54 3.78
CA THR A 859 31.50 -2.11 3.48
C THR A 859 31.84 -1.27 4.70
N CYS A 860 31.28 -1.61 5.87
CA CYS A 860 31.58 -0.91 7.12
C CYS A 860 33.04 -1.07 7.56
N MET A 861 33.64 -2.26 7.39
CA MET A 861 35.04 -2.53 7.70
C MET A 861 35.98 -1.72 6.79
N ILE A 862 35.74 -1.73 5.48
CA ILE A 862 36.56 -0.97 4.52
C ILE A 862 36.41 0.53 4.75
N ALA A 863 35.18 1.02 4.98
CA ALA A 863 34.95 2.42 5.33
C ALA A 863 35.75 2.81 6.59
N HIS A 864 35.70 1.97 7.63
CA HIS A 864 36.41 2.19 8.88
C HIS A 864 37.93 2.31 8.70
N VAL A 865 38.57 1.36 8.01
CA VAL A 865 40.04 1.39 7.81
C VAL A 865 40.50 2.44 6.82
N CYS A 866 39.57 3.06 6.09
CA CYS A 866 39.81 4.18 5.18
C CYS A 866 39.37 5.54 5.76
N ASP A 867 38.98 5.60 7.04
CA ASP A 867 38.48 6.80 7.72
C ASP A 867 37.31 7.48 6.97
N LEU A 868 36.40 6.65 6.41
CA LEU A 868 35.17 7.06 5.73
C LEU A 868 33.93 6.63 6.53
N VAL A 869 32.80 7.25 6.22
CA VAL A 869 31.48 6.86 6.76
C VAL A 869 30.85 5.78 5.84
N PRO A 870 30.23 4.72 6.39
CA PRO A 870 29.46 3.78 5.56
C PRO A 870 28.29 4.49 4.86
N GLY A 871 28.21 4.37 3.54
CA GLY A 871 27.14 4.90 2.70
C GLY A 871 26.03 3.85 2.48
N ASP A 872 25.95 3.33 1.26
CA ASP A 872 24.89 2.39 0.87
C ASP A 872 25.44 1.01 0.53
N PHE A 873 24.68 -0.03 0.85
CA PHE A 873 24.86 -1.36 0.28
C PHE A 873 23.79 -1.63 -0.78
N VAL A 874 24.19 -1.86 -2.02
CA VAL A 874 23.32 -2.21 -3.16
C VAL A 874 23.53 -3.69 -3.50
N HIS A 875 22.48 -4.49 -3.32
CA HIS A 875 22.50 -5.92 -3.64
C HIS A 875 21.82 -6.15 -4.99
N VAL A 876 22.61 -6.40 -6.02
CA VAL A 876 22.14 -6.77 -7.36
C VAL A 876 22.13 -8.29 -7.49
N ILE A 877 21.02 -8.85 -7.92
CA ILE A 877 20.80 -10.30 -7.97
C ILE A 877 20.47 -10.72 -9.41
N GLY A 878 21.20 -11.72 -9.92
CA GLY A 878 20.88 -12.45 -11.13
C GLY A 878 19.65 -13.34 -10.91
N ASP A 879 19.86 -14.63 -10.66
CA ASP A 879 18.79 -15.59 -10.37
C ASP A 879 18.40 -15.52 -8.87
N ALA A 880 17.35 -14.74 -8.58
CA ALA A 880 16.74 -14.63 -7.26
C ALA A 880 15.67 -15.72 -7.12
N HIS A 881 15.86 -16.67 -6.20
CA HIS A 881 14.98 -17.83 -6.12
C HIS A 881 14.58 -18.23 -4.70
N VAL A 882 13.40 -18.82 -4.61
CA VAL A 882 12.87 -19.50 -3.42
C VAL A 882 12.76 -20.98 -3.75
N TYR A 883 13.44 -21.82 -2.98
CA TYR A 883 13.23 -23.26 -3.05
C TYR A 883 11.79 -23.61 -2.67
N SER A 884 11.17 -24.54 -3.39
CA SER A 884 9.79 -24.97 -3.12
C SER A 884 9.58 -25.42 -1.67
N THR A 885 10.60 -26.02 -1.05
CA THR A 885 10.61 -26.44 0.36
C THR A 885 10.61 -25.28 1.35
N HIS A 886 11.05 -24.07 0.94
CA HIS A 886 11.12 -22.89 1.80
C HIS A 886 9.84 -22.04 1.76
N VAL A 887 8.95 -22.24 0.77
CA VAL A 887 7.74 -21.41 0.58
C VAL A 887 6.89 -21.30 1.84
N ARG A 888 6.64 -22.42 2.54
CA ARG A 888 5.85 -22.41 3.77
C ARG A 888 6.49 -21.56 4.88
N SER A 889 7.78 -21.77 5.14
CA SER A 889 8.50 -21.01 6.18
C SER A 889 8.62 -19.53 5.84
N LEU A 890 8.75 -19.20 4.55
CA LEU A 890 8.76 -17.82 4.09
C LEU A 890 7.40 -17.15 4.22
N HIS A 891 6.28 -17.84 3.97
CA HIS A 891 4.95 -17.33 4.29
C HIS A 891 4.77 -17.06 5.79
N GLU A 892 5.34 -17.89 6.67
CA GLU A 892 5.34 -17.63 8.11
C GLU A 892 6.20 -16.40 8.47
N GLN A 893 7.34 -16.20 7.80
CA GLN A 893 8.17 -15.00 7.95
C GLN A 893 7.44 -13.73 7.49
N LEU A 894 6.73 -13.78 6.36
CA LEU A 894 6.00 -12.65 5.77
C LEU A 894 4.86 -12.12 6.65
N ARG A 895 4.37 -12.92 7.61
CA ARG A 895 3.35 -12.50 8.60
C ARG A 895 3.93 -11.75 9.79
N LYS A 896 5.27 -11.74 9.96
CA LYS A 896 5.94 -11.04 11.06
C LYS A 896 6.22 -9.60 10.65
N LEU A 897 5.97 -8.67 11.58
CA LEU A 897 6.34 -7.26 11.37
C LEU A 897 7.83 -7.07 11.65
N PRO A 898 8.55 -6.28 10.84
CA PRO A 898 9.91 -5.87 11.14
C PRO A 898 10.01 -5.14 12.49
N LYS A 899 11.16 -5.27 13.12
CA LYS A 899 11.62 -4.45 14.24
C LYS A 899 12.74 -3.53 13.73
N PRO A 900 13.08 -2.44 14.45
CA PRO A 900 14.26 -1.65 14.13
C PRO A 900 15.49 -2.53 13.90
N PHE A 901 16.25 -2.23 12.85
CA PHE A 901 17.54 -2.86 12.63
C PHE A 901 18.51 -2.57 13.78
N PRO A 902 19.43 -3.50 14.12
CA PRO A 902 20.46 -3.24 15.11
C PRO A 902 21.44 -2.16 14.65
N ILE A 903 22.21 -1.62 15.60
CA ILE A 903 23.34 -0.73 15.32
C ILE A 903 24.62 -1.55 15.40
N LEU A 904 25.49 -1.45 14.38
CA LEU A 904 26.81 -2.07 14.39
C LEU A 904 27.82 -1.11 15.04
N LYS A 905 28.49 -1.57 16.09
CA LYS A 905 29.72 -0.95 16.61
C LYS A 905 30.93 -1.76 16.19
N ILE A 906 31.95 -1.04 15.73
CA ILE A 906 33.26 -1.59 15.35
C ILE A 906 34.29 -1.05 16.33
N ASN A 907 35.23 -1.90 16.77
CA ASN A 907 36.34 -1.48 17.61
C ASN A 907 37.15 -0.35 16.91
N PRO A 908 37.17 0.87 17.48
CA PRO A 908 37.77 2.02 16.81
C PRO A 908 39.30 1.96 16.67
N GLN A 909 39.96 1.03 17.37
CA GLN A 909 41.41 0.86 17.35
C GLN A 909 41.91 0.06 16.15
N LYS A 910 41.04 -0.64 15.43
CA LYS A 910 41.41 -1.54 14.33
C LYS A 910 41.55 -0.75 13.03
N LYS A 911 42.79 -0.41 12.66
CA LYS A 911 43.08 0.42 11.48
C LYS A 911 43.53 -0.35 10.24
N ASP A 912 43.61 -1.66 10.35
CA ASP A 912 44.03 -2.56 9.28
C ASP A 912 43.00 -3.67 9.05
N ILE A 913 42.73 -4.00 7.79
CA ILE A 913 41.67 -4.94 7.42
C ILE A 913 41.95 -6.36 7.91
N ASP A 914 43.23 -6.73 7.99
CA ASP A 914 43.68 -8.05 8.44
C ASP A 914 43.76 -8.16 9.97
N SER A 915 43.59 -7.04 10.69
CA SER A 915 43.66 -7.00 12.15
C SER A 915 42.35 -7.33 12.86
N PHE A 916 41.22 -7.40 12.14
CA PHE A 916 39.90 -7.62 12.75
C PHE A 916 39.71 -9.03 13.27
N GLU A 917 39.08 -9.13 14.44
CA GLU A 917 38.63 -10.37 15.06
C GLU A 917 37.12 -10.32 15.32
N ALA A 918 36.49 -11.47 15.57
CA ALA A 918 35.04 -11.53 15.77
C ALA A 918 34.56 -10.68 16.96
N ALA A 919 35.41 -10.50 17.98
CA ALA A 919 35.12 -9.68 19.16
C ALA A 919 35.12 -8.17 18.88
N ASP A 920 35.63 -7.73 17.73
CA ASP A 920 35.67 -6.31 17.36
C ASP A 920 34.33 -5.78 16.84
N PHE A 921 33.31 -6.64 16.74
CA PHE A 921 32.00 -6.31 16.19
C PHE A 921 30.88 -6.57 17.21
N GLU A 922 30.18 -5.51 17.61
CA GLU A 922 29.06 -5.57 18.54
C GLU A 922 27.78 -5.10 17.84
N LEU A 923 26.68 -5.85 18.03
CA LEU A 923 25.36 -5.46 17.55
C LEU A 923 24.48 -5.00 18.72
N ILE A 924 24.02 -3.76 18.66
CA ILE A 924 23.17 -3.17 19.70
C ILE A 924 21.72 -3.20 19.24
N ALA A 925 20.88 -3.95 19.98
CA ALA A 925 19.44 -4.00 19.81
C ALA A 925 18.74 -3.80 21.17
N ILE A 926 17.79 -2.87 21.27
CA ILE A 926 17.14 -2.48 22.54
C ILE A 926 15.91 -3.37 22.89
N SER A 927 15.59 -4.38 22.07
CA SER A 927 14.51 -5.34 22.39
C SER A 927 15.05 -6.77 22.43
N ASP A 928 14.83 -7.50 23.54
CA ASP A 928 15.01 -8.96 23.84
C ASP A 928 15.54 -9.91 22.75
N LEU A 929 16.54 -9.47 22.01
CA LEU A 929 17.46 -10.25 21.26
C LEU A 929 18.73 -10.12 22.08
N ASN A 930 18.81 -10.89 23.17
CA ASN A 930 20.09 -11.19 23.80
C ASN A 930 21.00 -11.76 22.70
N PHE A 931 21.75 -10.85 22.08
CA PHE A 931 22.90 -11.09 21.22
C PHE A 931 24.12 -11.12 22.13
N GLU A 932 24.11 -11.96 23.17
CA GLU A 932 25.33 -12.25 23.92
C GLU A 932 25.60 -13.75 23.93
N ALA A 933 26.84 -14.06 23.56
CA ALA A 933 27.49 -15.31 23.83
C ALA A 933 27.62 -15.49 25.35
N GLN A 934 27.27 -16.67 25.86
CA GLN A 934 27.78 -17.11 27.17
C GLN A 934 28.74 -18.28 26.99
N PRO A 935 29.87 -18.31 27.73
CA PRO A 935 30.87 -19.35 27.65
C PRO A 935 30.40 -20.67 28.28
N THR A 936 31.10 -21.74 27.95
CA THR A 936 30.93 -23.12 28.41
C THR A 936 30.79 -23.27 29.94
N GLY A 937 29.75 -23.99 30.37
CA GLY A 937 29.62 -24.54 31.73
C GLY A 937 28.50 -25.59 31.76
N GLY A 938 28.84 -26.87 31.92
CA GLY A 938 27.93 -27.97 31.70
C GLY A 938 26.85 -28.17 32.77
N THR A 939 25.68 -28.65 32.36
CA THR A 939 25.01 -29.86 32.89
C THR A 939 23.69 -30.13 32.14
N LYS A 940 23.38 -31.41 31.98
CA LYS A 940 22.23 -32.01 31.28
C LYS A 940 20.91 -31.52 31.92
N SER A 941 19.81 -31.29 31.20
CA SER A 941 19.00 -32.35 30.58
C SER A 941 17.77 -31.79 29.83
N CYS A 942 17.22 -32.61 28.94
CA CYS A 942 15.85 -32.55 28.40
C CYS A 942 15.51 -31.48 27.33
N ILE A 943 16.17 -31.54 26.16
CA ILE A 943 15.55 -31.13 24.90
C ILE A 943 15.67 -32.27 23.87
N ASN A 944 14.53 -32.59 23.28
CA ASN A 944 14.25 -33.75 22.44
C ASN A 944 15.10 -33.74 21.15
N LYS A 945 16.08 -34.66 21.07
CA LYS A 945 17.15 -34.76 20.05
C LYS A 945 16.72 -35.19 18.63
N ARG A 946 15.46 -35.03 18.20
CA ARG A 946 14.99 -35.62 16.92
C ARG A 946 14.57 -34.69 15.80
N THR A 947 14.47 -33.37 15.99
CA THR A 947 13.90 -32.48 14.94
C THR A 947 14.91 -31.49 14.35
N THR A 948 15.93 -31.05 15.09
CA THR A 948 16.93 -30.09 14.58
C THR A 948 18.04 -30.74 13.74
N ARG A 949 18.22 -32.06 13.84
CA ARG A 949 19.23 -32.80 13.06
C ARG A 949 18.77 -33.18 11.64
N ARG A 950 17.55 -32.82 11.23
CA ARG A 950 16.97 -33.25 9.94
C ARG A 950 16.69 -32.14 8.94
N ILE A 951 16.85 -30.87 9.33
CA ILE A 951 16.57 -29.72 8.47
C ILE A 951 17.87 -29.09 7.93
N LEU A 952 18.95 -29.03 8.72
CA LEU A 952 20.28 -28.67 8.20
C LEU A 952 20.92 -29.78 7.33
N LEU A 953 20.57 -31.04 7.59
CA LEU A 953 21.06 -32.20 6.83
C LEU A 953 20.22 -32.53 5.59
N LYS A 954 19.06 -31.90 5.34
CA LYS A 954 18.26 -32.18 4.12
C LYS A 954 18.39 -31.15 3.02
N SER A 955 18.84 -29.93 3.31
CA SER A 955 19.28 -29.00 2.26
C SER A 955 20.69 -29.33 1.74
N HIS A 956 21.45 -30.15 2.48
CA HIS A 956 22.82 -30.56 2.15
C HIS A 956 23.02 -32.09 1.96
N CYS A 957 21.98 -32.93 2.11
CA CYS A 957 22.01 -34.34 1.71
C CYS A 957 20.77 -34.74 0.91
N ILE A 958 20.76 -34.47 -0.40
CA ILE A 958 19.87 -35.17 -1.35
C ILE A 958 20.67 -35.46 -2.64
N CYS A 959 21.74 -36.25 -2.51
CA CYS A 959 22.40 -36.96 -3.61
C CYS A 959 22.15 -38.46 -3.43
N ARG A 960 20.91 -38.93 -3.61
CA ARG A 960 20.64 -40.38 -3.71
C ARG A 960 19.51 -40.69 -4.69
N ASN A 961 19.90 -41.47 -5.70
CA ASN A 961 19.16 -42.49 -6.47
C ASN A 961 18.93 -42.18 -7.96
N ARG A 962 19.76 -42.78 -8.82
CA ARG A 962 19.39 -43.99 -9.61
C ARG A 962 20.58 -44.45 -10.46
N GLU A 963 20.99 -45.70 -10.30
CA GLU A 963 21.38 -46.59 -11.41
C GLU A 963 21.43 -48.05 -10.91
N SER A 964 20.39 -48.83 -11.25
CA SER A 964 20.52 -50.28 -11.50
C SER A 964 19.23 -50.81 -12.13
N LEU A 965 19.13 -50.75 -13.45
CA LEU A 965 18.30 -51.65 -14.25
C LEU A 965 19.01 -51.81 -15.60
N GLY A 966 19.72 -52.92 -15.77
CA GLY A 966 20.36 -53.30 -17.03
C GLY A 966 21.49 -54.34 -16.88
N SER A 967 21.20 -55.57 -17.29
CA SER A 967 22.10 -56.70 -17.59
C SER A 967 22.77 -57.50 -16.45
N ARG A 968 22.02 -58.38 -15.80
CA ARG A 968 21.99 -59.85 -16.04
C ARG A 968 21.02 -60.52 -15.09
#